data_AF-A0A1Q4FCK4-F1
#
_entry.id   AF-A0A1Q4FCK4-F1
#
_cell.length_a   1.000
_cell.length_b   1.000
_cell.length_c   1.000
_cell.angle_alpha   90.00
_cell.angle_beta   90.00
_cell.angle_gamma   90.00
#
_symmetry.space_group_name_H-M   'P 1'
#
loop_
_entity.id
_entity.type
_entity.pdbx_description
1 polymer ?
#
loop_
_entity_poly.entity_id
_entity_poly.type
_entity_poly.pdbx_seq_one_letter_code
_entity_poly.pdbx_strand_id
1 'polypeptide(L)'
;MRSATVLFHLTFLILFAARVVSQSNPSDLTGPWELMVDDYLIDHKENVVRQYHPFVKYGDNPVLTADKPWEGTTSYLYGTVLPEESPRKGYRMWYHAWNGEYTNLYAVSADGVHWQKPSLGLINFQGTTQNNIFLRRTKEDHLPQVIYTPWEKDTLKRYKLINYDYGRTSPDHLISGFWGAYSSDGIHWKDVNRNPILKDPGDVGNFNWDPHNWSYIGYPKIFAPVSGFNRRCVGYTATKDFEQWPSAQLILVPDSTDDHWVTTPGQRTEFYGLSGFAYQSAYLGFLWIFHITDGNNDGPIYCELVSSRDGIRWARQEAVNGVRMPILPIGKTGSWDEGMVFSTNHPLVEHDTVKLWYGGSNITHASNKQGRSGVGIATLPKDRFVSLDAQGKQGVITTRVLSNLKGNLYINADTKGGQIQVEVLDASGNVLPGYERSACIIKGKDNIEILANWKGKRLPSAALLKLRFILKNASLFAFRGDSIIKPGSPDLVVSIQPFKDAVVFRPVAEGAYRPVEIPGSSFLGPRFTLSAMVKPTTTKQTRLFSNYRGSGSFVTGELIVDFDPSGQSMQGCRFIVNGQSVTSGPLNFIDGKYHQIAVTYDYGKVVLYFDGNPVAVKQLDAGAAHLYSDRSVKAYFDLPDALHEVGIYLGNDLVIGGDRTGNFTTYRHMSKSADEALMEGVIKDVLVTTEVLSSQQILQRWHNTLPL
;
A
#
# COMPACT_ATOMS: atom_id res chain seq x y z
N MET A 1 30.45 -10.77 -80.73
CA MET A 1 31.26 -10.09 -79.70
C MET A 1 30.63 -8.75 -79.39
N ARG A 2 29.77 -8.72 -78.36
CA ARG A 2 29.05 -7.60 -77.75
C ARG A 2 27.88 -8.24 -77.01
N SER A 3 27.75 -8.01 -75.71
CA SER A 3 26.48 -7.89 -75.00
C SER A 3 26.77 -7.39 -73.60
N ALA A 4 26.27 -6.18 -73.33
CA ALA A 4 26.53 -5.38 -72.15
C ALA A 4 25.74 -5.87 -70.94
N THR A 5 26.39 -5.88 -69.79
CA THR A 5 25.81 -6.16 -68.47
C THR A 5 25.24 -4.85 -67.91
N VAL A 6 23.93 -4.83 -67.62
CA VAL A 6 23.25 -3.73 -66.93
C VAL A 6 23.29 -4.00 -65.42
N LEU A 7 23.79 -3.03 -64.67
CA LEU A 7 23.99 -3.04 -63.23
C LEU A 7 22.70 -2.57 -62.51
N PHE A 8 22.12 -3.39 -61.64
CA PHE A 8 21.01 -2.99 -60.77
C PHE A 8 21.54 -2.19 -59.56
N HIS A 9 21.06 -0.96 -59.37
CA HIS A 9 21.25 -0.18 -58.15
C HIS A 9 20.14 -0.51 -57.13
N LEU A 10 20.50 -1.03 -55.96
CA LEU A 10 19.63 -1.19 -54.81
C LEU A 10 19.69 0.07 -53.94
N THR A 11 18.58 0.79 -53.83
CA THR A 11 18.44 1.95 -52.94
C THR A 11 18.16 1.46 -51.51
N PHE A 12 19.08 1.72 -50.58
CA PHE A 12 18.86 1.47 -49.15
C PHE A 12 17.99 2.59 -48.55
N LEU A 13 16.77 2.26 -48.12
CA LEU A 13 15.91 3.14 -47.32
C LEU A 13 16.37 3.06 -45.85
N ILE A 14 17.01 4.12 -45.35
CA ILE A 14 17.33 4.25 -43.93
C ILE A 14 16.06 4.74 -43.21
N LEU A 15 15.34 3.82 -42.56
CA LEU A 15 14.27 4.12 -41.62
C LEU A 15 14.88 4.73 -40.34
N PHE A 16 14.84 6.05 -40.22
CA PHE A 16 14.99 6.71 -38.93
C PHE A 16 13.79 6.34 -38.06
N ALA A 17 14.00 5.44 -37.11
CA ALA A 17 13.05 5.24 -36.02
C ALA A 17 13.03 6.54 -35.19
N ALA A 18 12.03 7.39 -35.45
CA ALA A 18 11.69 8.46 -34.54
C ALA A 18 11.38 7.82 -33.18
N ARG A 19 12.25 8.05 -32.18
CA ARG A 19 11.88 7.81 -30.79
C ARG A 19 10.67 8.69 -30.53
N VAL A 20 9.49 8.08 -30.45
CA VAL A 20 8.37 8.70 -29.74
C VAL A 20 8.89 8.86 -28.31
N VAL A 21 9.29 10.08 -27.97
CA VAL A 21 9.47 10.46 -26.57
C VAL A 21 8.07 10.33 -25.99
N SER A 22 7.82 9.21 -25.30
CA SER A 22 6.66 9.11 -24.42
C SER A 22 6.71 10.35 -23.54
N GLN A 23 5.67 11.17 -23.60
CA GLN A 23 5.55 12.35 -22.76
C GLN A 23 5.50 11.82 -21.32
N SER A 24 6.64 11.82 -20.62
CA SER A 24 6.74 11.31 -19.27
C SER A 24 5.74 12.07 -18.41
N ASN A 25 4.82 11.37 -17.77
CA ASN A 25 3.88 12.01 -16.86
C ASN A 25 4.70 12.62 -15.71
N PRO A 26 4.65 13.94 -15.49
CA PRO A 26 5.42 14.57 -14.44
C PRO A 26 5.09 14.08 -13.03
N SER A 27 3.92 13.45 -12.83
CA SER A 27 3.51 12.83 -11.57
C SER A 27 3.88 11.34 -11.45
N ASP A 28 4.49 10.73 -12.48
CA ASP A 28 4.97 9.35 -12.38
C ASP A 28 6.32 9.32 -11.64
N LEU A 29 6.27 8.90 -10.38
CA LEU A 29 7.44 8.78 -9.51
C LEU A 29 8.01 7.36 -9.48
N THR A 30 7.57 6.46 -10.37
CA THR A 30 8.06 5.08 -10.41
C THR A 30 9.45 4.97 -11.00
N GLY A 31 10.09 3.85 -10.69
CA GLY A 31 11.46 3.59 -11.10
C GLY A 31 12.05 2.33 -10.46
N PRO A 32 13.29 1.98 -10.79
CA PRO A 32 13.88 0.70 -10.42
C PRO A 32 14.58 0.69 -9.06
N TRP A 33 14.53 1.79 -8.28
CA TRP A 33 15.26 1.90 -7.02
C TRP A 33 14.58 1.14 -5.88
N GLU A 34 15.35 0.27 -5.23
CA GLU A 34 14.99 -0.41 -4.00
C GLU A 34 15.47 0.41 -2.81
N LEU A 35 14.53 1.05 -2.13
CA LEU A 35 14.80 1.94 -0.99
C LEU A 35 14.96 1.15 0.31
N MET A 36 15.79 1.64 1.24
CA MET A 36 16.02 1.03 2.56
C MET A 36 14.90 1.31 3.58
N VAL A 37 13.70 1.68 3.10
CA VAL A 37 12.52 2.05 3.91
C VAL A 37 11.90 0.88 4.66
N ASP A 38 12.16 -0.36 4.21
CA ASP A 38 11.68 -1.60 4.80
C ASP A 38 12.73 -2.73 4.70
N ASP A 39 12.39 -3.92 5.18
CA ASP A 39 13.22 -5.14 5.09
C ASP A 39 12.74 -6.10 3.96
N TYR A 40 11.95 -5.64 2.98
CA TYR A 40 11.34 -6.52 1.97
C TYR A 40 12.37 -7.33 1.17
N LEU A 41 13.48 -6.69 0.79
CA LEU A 41 14.60 -7.35 0.09
C LEU A 41 15.75 -7.73 1.03
N ILE A 42 15.63 -7.52 2.34
CA ILE A 42 16.69 -7.79 3.30
C ILE A 42 16.44 -9.16 3.94
N ASP A 43 17.48 -10.01 3.92
CA ASP A 43 17.48 -11.32 4.57
C ASP A 43 18.17 -11.22 5.93
N HIS A 44 19.28 -10.49 5.98
CA HIS A 44 20.08 -10.32 7.18
C HIS A 44 20.66 -8.90 7.27
N LYS A 45 20.64 -8.31 8.47
CA LYS A 45 21.31 -7.05 8.78
C LYS A 45 22.00 -7.15 10.14
N GLU A 46 23.23 -6.66 10.24
CA GLU A 46 24.05 -6.70 11.47
C GLU A 46 24.80 -5.38 11.64
N ASN A 47 24.87 -4.86 12.87
CA ASN A 47 25.59 -3.62 13.23
C ASN A 47 25.25 -2.42 12.32
N VAL A 48 24.00 -2.36 11.83
CA VAL A 48 23.44 -1.22 11.12
C VAL A 48 22.18 -0.73 11.83
N VAL A 49 21.97 0.58 11.79
CA VAL A 49 20.78 1.23 12.35
C VAL A 49 20.01 1.90 11.22
N ARG A 50 18.70 1.70 11.19
CA ARG A 50 17.84 2.41 10.25
C ARG A 50 17.65 3.85 10.71
N GLN A 51 17.95 4.81 9.85
CA GLN A 51 17.77 6.24 10.12
C GLN A 51 16.77 6.83 9.16
N TYR A 52 15.82 7.58 9.71
CA TYR A 52 14.78 8.30 8.98
C TYR A 52 15.19 9.77 8.85
N HIS A 53 15.11 10.32 7.64
CA HIS A 53 15.59 11.67 7.33
C HIS A 53 14.41 12.60 7.07
N PRO A 54 14.07 13.51 8.00
CA PRO A 54 12.98 14.47 7.80
C PRO A 54 13.26 15.41 6.63
N PHE A 55 12.19 15.93 6.02
CA PHE A 55 12.30 17.01 5.06
C PHE A 55 12.90 18.26 5.68
N VAL A 56 13.75 18.95 4.92
CA VAL A 56 14.29 20.27 5.28
C VAL A 56 13.34 21.35 4.75
N LYS A 57 12.73 22.11 5.66
CA LYS A 57 11.83 23.22 5.34
C LYS A 57 12.60 24.38 4.70
N TYR A 58 12.02 24.99 3.67
CA TYR A 58 12.55 26.18 3.03
C TYR A 58 12.55 27.38 4.00
N GLY A 59 13.65 28.13 4.04
CA GLY A 59 13.90 29.16 5.05
C GLY A 59 12.91 30.31 5.03
N ASP A 60 12.39 30.67 3.86
CA ASP A 60 11.45 31.78 3.68
C ASP A 60 9.98 31.32 3.65
N ASN A 61 9.68 30.11 4.14
CA ASN A 61 8.29 29.69 4.31
C ASN A 61 7.50 30.66 5.21
N PRO A 62 6.19 30.86 4.97
CA PRO A 62 5.38 30.24 3.91
C PRO A 62 5.55 30.94 2.55
N VAL A 63 5.41 30.17 1.47
CA VAL A 63 5.49 30.64 0.08
C VAL A 63 4.14 31.10 -0.48
N LEU A 64 3.03 30.77 0.18
CA LEU A 64 1.71 31.31 -0.09
C LEU A 64 0.93 31.46 1.22
N THR A 65 0.26 32.59 1.41
CA THR A 65 -0.61 32.90 2.56
C THR A 65 -1.98 33.36 2.08
N ALA A 66 -2.99 33.33 2.95
CA ALA A 66 -4.25 34.00 2.70
C ALA A 66 -4.04 35.52 2.64
N ASP A 67 -4.22 36.13 1.47
CA ASP A 67 -4.04 37.57 1.24
C ASP A 67 -5.18 38.19 0.40
N LYS A 68 -6.19 37.39 0.02
CA LYS A 68 -7.36 37.82 -0.74
C LYS A 68 -8.65 37.68 0.06
N PRO A 69 -9.67 38.54 -0.20
CA PRO A 69 -10.92 38.54 0.57
C PRO A 69 -11.66 37.20 0.58
N TRP A 70 -11.63 36.46 -0.52
CA TRP A 70 -12.30 35.15 -0.65
C TRP A 70 -11.56 33.99 0.03
N GLU A 71 -10.34 34.21 0.52
CA GLU A 71 -9.58 33.22 1.29
C GLU A 71 -9.86 33.31 2.80
N GLY A 72 -10.36 34.46 3.26
CA GLY A 72 -10.49 34.74 4.69
C GLY A 72 -9.16 34.60 5.43
N THR A 73 -9.14 33.78 6.49
CA THR A 73 -7.97 33.65 7.38
C THR A 73 -7.16 32.37 7.18
N THR A 74 -7.71 31.41 6.44
CA THR A 74 -7.16 30.06 6.42
C THR A 74 -6.96 29.54 5.00
N SER A 75 -5.75 29.10 4.66
CA SER A 75 -5.41 28.44 3.39
C SER A 75 -4.66 27.15 3.66
N TYR A 76 -5.17 26.05 3.10
CA TYR A 76 -4.60 24.71 3.26
C TYR A 76 -4.27 24.08 1.91
N LEU A 77 -3.18 23.32 1.89
CA LEU A 77 -2.80 22.49 0.75
C LEU A 77 -3.07 21.01 1.05
N TYR A 78 -4.36 20.65 1.11
CA TYR A 78 -4.76 19.24 0.99
C TYR A 78 -4.72 18.79 -0.47
N GLY A 79 -4.86 19.73 -1.42
CA GLY A 79 -4.96 19.47 -2.85
C GLY A 79 -3.64 19.11 -3.53
N THR A 80 -3.50 19.47 -4.80
CA THR A 80 -2.39 19.02 -5.66
C THR A 80 -1.53 20.19 -6.13
N VAL A 81 -0.20 19.98 -6.18
CA VAL A 81 0.73 20.79 -6.97
C VAL A 81 1.22 19.97 -8.15
N LEU A 82 1.03 20.47 -9.37
CA LEU A 82 1.60 19.87 -10.58
C LEU A 82 2.71 20.77 -11.15
N PRO A 83 3.80 20.19 -11.66
CA PRO A 83 4.89 20.96 -12.28
C PRO A 83 4.51 21.36 -13.70
N GLU A 84 5.51 21.68 -14.51
CA GLU A 84 5.35 21.93 -15.94
C GLU A 84 4.70 20.72 -16.66
N GLU A 85 3.60 20.98 -17.37
CA GLU A 85 2.89 19.99 -18.18
C GLU A 85 2.71 20.60 -19.56
N SER A 86 3.51 20.15 -20.54
CA SER A 86 3.51 20.73 -21.89
C SER A 86 2.09 20.82 -22.48
N PRO A 87 1.67 21.99 -23.00
CA PRO A 87 2.49 23.16 -23.33
C PRO A 87 2.61 24.23 -22.24
N ARG A 88 2.07 24.00 -21.03
CA ARG A 88 2.04 24.97 -19.93
C ARG A 88 3.33 24.93 -19.14
N LYS A 89 3.95 26.11 -18.99
CA LYS A 89 5.18 26.30 -18.21
C LYS A 89 4.89 26.56 -16.74
N GLY A 90 5.82 26.17 -15.88
CA GLY A 90 5.76 26.40 -14.44
C GLY A 90 4.76 25.49 -13.70
N TYR A 91 4.46 25.87 -12.47
CA TYR A 91 3.68 25.11 -11.51
C TYR A 91 2.25 25.59 -11.42
N ARG A 92 1.37 24.67 -11.05
CA ARG A 92 -0.03 24.92 -10.74
C ARG A 92 -0.37 24.28 -9.43
N MET A 93 -1.17 24.99 -8.64
CA MET A 93 -1.63 24.52 -7.35
C MET A 93 -3.14 24.66 -7.26
N TRP A 94 -3.78 23.56 -6.91
CA TRP A 94 -5.17 23.52 -6.48
C TRP A 94 -5.16 23.36 -4.97
N TYR A 95 -5.60 24.42 -4.29
CA TYR A 95 -5.62 24.51 -2.83
C TYR A 95 -7.02 24.92 -2.38
N HIS A 96 -7.27 24.99 -1.08
CA HIS A 96 -8.53 25.55 -0.60
C HIS A 96 -8.31 26.52 0.55
N ALA A 97 -9.35 27.29 0.81
CA ALA A 97 -9.44 28.16 1.96
C ALA A 97 -10.63 27.78 2.86
N TRP A 98 -10.55 28.21 4.11
CA TRP A 98 -11.63 28.10 5.08
C TRP A 98 -11.88 29.44 5.78
N ASN A 99 -13.11 29.92 5.71
CA ASN A 99 -13.52 31.19 6.34
C ASN A 99 -14.95 31.12 6.91
N GLY A 100 -15.34 29.94 7.38
CA GLY A 100 -16.73 29.56 7.67
C GLY A 100 -17.39 28.80 6.52
N GLU A 101 -16.83 28.92 5.32
CA GLU A 101 -17.15 28.14 4.12
C GLU A 101 -15.85 27.53 3.56
N TYR A 102 -15.91 26.36 2.90
CA TYR A 102 -14.76 25.85 2.13
C TYR A 102 -14.81 26.38 0.71
N THR A 103 -13.66 26.82 0.21
CA THR A 103 -13.53 27.36 -1.15
C THR A 103 -12.32 26.77 -1.85
N ASN A 104 -12.54 26.16 -3.01
CA ASN A 104 -11.49 25.61 -3.87
C ASN A 104 -10.88 26.68 -4.80
N LEU A 105 -9.55 26.80 -4.76
CA LEU A 105 -8.77 27.91 -5.30
C LEU A 105 -7.60 27.44 -6.16
N TYR A 106 -7.17 28.30 -7.07
CA TYR A 106 -6.11 27.99 -8.04
C TYR A 106 -4.97 29.01 -8.03
N ALA A 107 -3.73 28.56 -8.04
CA ALA A 107 -2.56 29.44 -8.14
C ALA A 107 -1.57 28.91 -9.18
N VAL A 108 -0.79 29.82 -9.76
CA VAL A 108 0.27 29.51 -10.73
C VAL A 108 1.60 30.09 -10.28
N SER A 109 2.70 29.45 -10.62
CA SER A 109 4.03 29.94 -10.29
C SER A 109 5.04 29.58 -11.37
N ALA A 110 5.99 30.45 -11.66
CA ALA A 110 7.08 30.13 -12.60
C ALA A 110 8.17 29.27 -11.97
N ASP A 111 8.37 29.36 -10.65
CA ASP A 111 9.48 28.76 -9.90
C ASP A 111 9.03 27.86 -8.74
N GLY A 112 7.74 27.82 -8.45
CA GLY A 112 7.13 27.04 -7.38
C GLY A 112 7.21 27.72 -6.00
N VAL A 113 7.80 28.92 -5.93
CA VAL A 113 8.02 29.71 -4.70
C VAL A 113 7.15 30.97 -4.75
N HIS A 114 7.16 31.70 -5.85
CA HIS A 114 6.37 32.93 -5.99
C HIS A 114 5.05 32.63 -6.69
N TRP A 115 3.96 32.64 -5.92
CA TRP A 115 2.64 32.25 -6.41
C TRP A 115 1.79 33.46 -6.83
N GLN A 116 1.20 33.36 -8.01
CA GLN A 116 0.20 34.28 -8.52
C GLN A 116 -1.18 33.64 -8.38
N LYS A 117 -2.15 34.43 -7.91
CA LYS A 117 -3.56 34.05 -7.76
C LYS A 117 -4.37 34.72 -8.89
N PRO A 118 -4.46 34.10 -10.08
CA PRO A 118 -5.03 34.75 -11.25
C PRO A 118 -6.53 34.98 -11.11
N SER A 119 -7.03 36.09 -11.65
CA SER A 119 -8.47 36.30 -11.80
C SER A 119 -9.01 35.38 -12.90
N LEU A 120 -9.74 34.33 -12.51
CA LEU A 120 -10.31 33.34 -13.42
C LEU A 120 -11.62 33.81 -14.08
N GLY A 121 -12.36 34.72 -13.45
CA GLY A 121 -13.61 35.24 -14.02
C GLY A 121 -14.80 34.26 -13.96
N LEU A 122 -14.70 33.18 -13.17
CA LEU A 122 -15.65 32.06 -13.21
C LEU A 122 -16.78 32.15 -12.18
N ILE A 123 -16.44 32.38 -10.91
CA ILE A 123 -17.39 32.30 -9.80
C ILE A 123 -17.62 33.69 -9.21
N ASN A 124 -18.88 34.05 -9.00
CA ASN A 124 -19.21 35.31 -8.33
C ASN A 124 -18.93 35.20 -6.82
N PHE A 125 -18.10 36.10 -6.30
CA PHE A 125 -17.87 36.30 -4.88
C PHE A 125 -18.11 37.79 -4.56
N GLN A 126 -19.07 38.06 -3.67
CA GLN A 126 -19.41 39.43 -3.25
C GLN A 126 -19.64 40.42 -4.41
N GLY A 127 -20.30 39.96 -5.48
CA GLY A 127 -20.66 40.81 -6.63
C GLY A 127 -19.62 40.90 -7.74
N THR A 128 -18.48 40.21 -7.63
CA THR A 128 -17.43 40.21 -8.65
C THR A 128 -16.92 38.79 -8.96
N THR A 129 -16.47 38.56 -10.20
CA THR A 129 -15.78 37.32 -10.60
C THR A 129 -14.26 37.47 -10.64
N GLN A 130 -13.73 38.61 -10.17
CA GLN A 130 -12.29 38.89 -10.11
C GLN A 130 -11.61 38.14 -8.95
N ASN A 131 -11.59 36.81 -9.03
CA ASN A 131 -11.04 35.91 -8.02
C ASN A 131 -10.46 34.65 -8.67
N ASN A 132 -9.75 33.82 -7.89
CA ASN A 132 -9.16 32.57 -8.34
C ASN A 132 -9.95 31.31 -7.90
N ILE A 133 -11.25 31.45 -7.66
CA ILE A 133 -12.14 30.32 -7.35
C ILE A 133 -12.42 29.56 -8.64
N PHE A 134 -12.02 28.29 -8.70
CA PHE A 134 -12.11 27.49 -9.93
C PHE A 134 -13.31 26.54 -9.97
N LEU A 135 -13.88 26.21 -8.80
CA LEU A 135 -15.04 25.36 -8.67
C LEU A 135 -15.92 25.85 -7.51
N ARG A 136 -17.23 25.76 -7.70
CA ARG A 136 -18.24 26.00 -6.68
C ARG A 136 -19.48 25.16 -6.97
N ARG A 137 -19.72 24.10 -6.21
CA ARG A 137 -20.98 23.32 -6.23
C ARG A 137 -21.86 23.70 -5.05
N THR A 138 -21.26 23.74 -3.86
CA THR A 138 -21.89 24.06 -2.57
C THR A 138 -21.29 25.34 -1.98
N LYS A 139 -21.47 25.59 -0.68
CA LYS A 139 -20.64 26.53 0.08
C LYS A 139 -19.50 25.83 0.84
N GLU A 140 -19.30 24.55 0.59
CA GLU A 140 -18.34 23.72 1.33
C GLU A 140 -17.60 22.73 0.39
N ASP A 141 -17.05 23.23 -0.71
CA ASP A 141 -16.20 22.43 -1.61
C ASP A 141 -14.80 22.28 -0.99
N HIS A 142 -14.50 21.09 -0.46
CA HIS A 142 -13.30 20.80 0.30
C HIS A 142 -12.34 19.86 -0.46
N LEU A 143 -11.04 19.90 -0.14
CA LEU A 143 -10.03 18.92 -0.58
C LEU A 143 -9.91 18.74 -2.12
N PRO A 144 -9.39 19.71 -2.87
CA PRO A 144 -9.32 19.61 -4.34
C PRO A 144 -8.16 18.71 -4.81
N GLN A 145 -8.37 17.39 -4.89
CA GLN A 145 -7.42 16.44 -5.47
C GLN A 145 -7.50 16.44 -6.99
N VAL A 146 -6.43 16.88 -7.66
CA VAL A 146 -6.35 16.87 -9.12
C VAL A 146 -5.40 15.77 -9.59
N ILE A 147 -5.88 14.93 -10.51
CA ILE A 147 -5.12 13.87 -11.18
C ILE A 147 -4.97 14.26 -12.65
N TYR A 148 -3.74 14.32 -13.13
CA TYR A 148 -3.43 14.55 -14.54
C TYR A 148 -3.08 13.24 -15.24
N THR A 149 -3.80 12.93 -16.33
CA THR A 149 -3.62 11.73 -17.15
C THR A 149 -3.33 12.14 -18.60
N PRO A 150 -2.06 12.44 -18.96
CA PRO A 150 -1.71 12.95 -20.30
C PRO A 150 -2.00 11.94 -21.43
N TRP A 151 -2.04 10.65 -21.11
CA TRP A 151 -2.36 9.56 -22.04
C TRP A 151 -3.87 9.43 -22.33
N GLU A 152 -4.72 10.21 -21.66
CA GLU A 152 -6.16 10.19 -21.90
C GLU A 152 -6.47 10.61 -23.34
N LYS A 153 -7.19 9.74 -24.06
CA LYS A 153 -7.52 9.97 -25.48
C LYS A 153 -8.58 11.05 -25.63
N ASP A 154 -9.57 11.06 -24.73
CA ASP A 154 -10.54 12.13 -24.65
C ASP A 154 -9.89 13.35 -23.99
N THR A 155 -9.52 14.33 -24.81
CA THR A 155 -8.82 15.53 -24.33
C THR A 155 -9.62 16.33 -23.29
N LEU A 156 -10.94 16.15 -23.22
CA LEU A 156 -11.80 16.78 -22.21
C LEU A 156 -11.66 16.15 -20.81
N LYS A 157 -11.03 14.98 -20.71
CA LYS A 157 -10.87 14.20 -19.47
C LYS A 157 -9.42 14.12 -18.97
N ARG A 158 -8.51 14.93 -19.52
CA ARG A 158 -7.07 14.91 -19.17
C ARG A 158 -6.81 15.26 -17.72
N TYR A 159 -7.62 16.15 -17.15
CA TYR A 159 -7.64 16.43 -15.73
C TYR A 159 -8.89 15.83 -15.11
N LYS A 160 -8.70 15.28 -13.92
CA LYS A 160 -9.72 14.63 -13.12
C LYS A 160 -9.66 15.25 -11.73
N LEU A 161 -10.77 15.78 -11.25
CA LEU A 161 -10.89 16.35 -9.92
C LEU A 161 -11.71 15.40 -9.07
N ILE A 162 -11.19 15.12 -7.87
CA ILE A 162 -11.94 14.56 -6.77
C ILE A 162 -11.89 15.55 -5.63
N ASN A 163 -13.05 16.00 -5.17
CA ASN A 163 -13.16 16.85 -3.99
C ASN A 163 -14.30 16.36 -3.11
N TYR A 164 -14.24 16.69 -1.82
CA TYR A 164 -15.33 16.39 -0.90
C TYR A 164 -16.34 17.54 -0.92
N ASP A 165 -17.62 17.21 -1.06
CA ASP A 165 -18.72 18.16 -1.00
C ASP A 165 -19.58 17.84 0.21
N TYR A 166 -19.86 18.83 1.06
CA TYR A 166 -20.81 18.64 2.16
C TYR A 166 -22.23 18.92 1.69
N GLY A 167 -23.09 17.91 1.87
CA GLY A 167 -24.51 17.97 1.56
C GLY A 167 -25.38 18.81 2.49
N ARG A 168 -24.77 19.60 3.38
CA ARG A 168 -25.46 20.31 4.47
C ARG A 168 -25.67 21.81 4.22
N THR A 169 -25.19 22.32 3.09
CA THR A 169 -25.37 23.72 2.69
C THR A 169 -26.10 23.80 1.36
N SER A 170 -26.87 24.87 1.15
CA SER A 170 -27.67 25.02 -0.07
C SER A 170 -26.80 24.99 -1.34
N PRO A 171 -27.28 24.40 -2.44
CA PRO A 171 -28.63 23.82 -2.61
C PRO A 171 -28.80 22.54 -1.77
N ASP A 172 -29.92 22.45 -1.02
CA ASP A 172 -30.18 21.52 0.12
C ASP A 172 -30.28 20.02 -0.26
N HIS A 173 -29.70 19.62 -1.37
CA HIS A 173 -29.91 18.32 -2.01
C HIS A 173 -28.62 17.63 -2.48
N LEU A 174 -27.44 18.14 -2.14
CA LEU A 174 -26.20 17.44 -2.45
C LEU A 174 -25.97 16.36 -1.38
N ILE A 175 -25.62 15.14 -1.79
CA ILE A 175 -25.28 14.07 -0.86
C ILE A 175 -23.81 14.24 -0.50
N SER A 176 -23.50 14.23 0.80
CA SER A 176 -22.11 14.27 1.27
C SER A 176 -21.28 13.13 0.68
N GLY A 177 -20.06 13.44 0.26
CA GLY A 177 -19.13 12.45 -0.26
C GLY A 177 -18.10 13.05 -1.20
N PHE A 178 -17.38 12.18 -1.90
CA PHE A 178 -16.42 12.59 -2.91
C PHE A 178 -17.08 12.68 -4.28
N TRP A 179 -16.93 13.84 -4.90
CA TRP A 179 -17.49 14.20 -6.19
C TRP A 179 -16.40 14.27 -7.26
N GLY A 180 -16.72 13.76 -8.45
CA GLY A 180 -15.85 13.72 -9.60
C GLY A 180 -16.17 14.80 -10.63
N ALA A 181 -15.14 15.36 -11.25
CA ALA A 181 -15.27 16.18 -12.45
C ALA A 181 -14.11 15.98 -13.43
N TYR A 182 -14.36 16.26 -14.70
CA TYR A 182 -13.36 16.28 -15.77
C TYR A 182 -13.04 17.70 -16.21
N SER A 183 -11.81 17.89 -16.68
CA SER A 183 -11.40 19.13 -17.34
C SER A 183 -10.35 18.86 -18.42
N SER A 184 -10.36 19.67 -19.48
CA SER A 184 -9.29 19.71 -20.48
C SER A 184 -8.10 20.55 -20.04
N ASP A 185 -8.31 21.44 -19.07
CA ASP A 185 -7.42 22.54 -18.78
C ASP A 185 -7.20 22.75 -17.26
N GLY A 186 -7.79 21.90 -16.41
CA GLY A 186 -7.66 21.96 -14.95
C GLY A 186 -8.28 23.21 -14.31
N ILE A 187 -9.02 24.02 -15.07
CA ILE A 187 -9.63 25.28 -14.60
C ILE A 187 -11.15 25.22 -14.80
N HIS A 188 -11.60 24.77 -15.97
CA HIS A 188 -13.02 24.63 -16.31
C HIS A 188 -13.43 23.17 -16.10
N TRP A 189 -14.25 22.94 -15.08
CA TRP A 189 -14.63 21.60 -14.65
C TRP A 189 -16.06 21.28 -15.03
N LYS A 190 -16.27 20.06 -15.52
CA LYS A 190 -17.60 19.50 -15.78
C LYS A 190 -17.77 18.24 -14.93
N ASP A 191 -18.82 18.22 -14.13
CA ASP A 191 -19.14 17.04 -13.32
C ASP A 191 -19.32 15.79 -14.17
N VAL A 192 -18.90 14.67 -13.59
CA VAL A 192 -19.20 13.36 -14.14
C VAL A 192 -20.72 13.09 -14.04
N ASN A 193 -21.22 12.12 -14.80
CA ASN A 193 -22.66 11.88 -14.87
C ASN A 193 -23.25 11.37 -13.55
N ARG A 194 -22.42 10.73 -12.71
CA ARG A 194 -22.83 10.14 -11.43
C ARG A 194 -21.99 10.69 -10.30
N ASN A 195 -22.60 11.56 -9.49
CA ASN A 195 -22.03 12.05 -8.25
C ASN A 195 -22.96 11.75 -7.05
N PRO A 196 -22.41 11.58 -5.83
CA PRO A 196 -20.98 11.39 -5.55
C PRO A 196 -20.43 10.09 -6.16
N ILE A 197 -19.17 10.11 -6.61
CA ILE A 197 -18.47 8.93 -7.15
C ILE A 197 -18.07 7.95 -6.05
N LEU A 198 -17.86 8.45 -4.83
CA LEU A 198 -17.66 7.67 -3.61
C LEU A 198 -18.49 8.30 -2.49
N LYS A 199 -19.45 7.54 -1.96
CA LYS A 199 -20.29 7.97 -0.84
C LYS A 199 -19.44 8.20 0.41
N ASP A 200 -19.85 9.19 1.22
CA ASP A 200 -19.15 9.67 2.42
C ASP A 200 -18.53 8.55 3.27
N PRO A 201 -17.20 8.38 3.22
CA PRO A 201 -16.46 7.56 4.15
C PRO A 201 -15.84 8.42 5.29
N GLY A 202 -15.83 9.75 5.13
CA GLY A 202 -15.02 10.75 5.81
C GLY A 202 -14.61 11.88 4.84
N ASP A 203 -14.52 13.10 5.35
CA ASP A 203 -14.28 14.36 4.60
C ASP A 203 -12.84 14.62 4.17
N VAL A 204 -11.90 13.73 4.54
CA VAL A 204 -10.48 13.82 4.16
C VAL A 204 -10.12 12.58 3.36
N GLY A 205 -9.39 12.75 2.26
CA GLY A 205 -8.89 11.63 1.48
C GLY A 205 -7.78 12.04 0.53
N ASN A 206 -7.05 11.05 0.03
CA ASN A 206 -6.02 11.26 -0.97
C ASN A 206 -6.32 10.37 -2.17
N PHE A 207 -6.33 10.93 -3.38
CA PHE A 207 -6.67 10.18 -4.59
C PHE A 207 -5.61 10.40 -5.67
N ASN A 208 -5.12 9.30 -6.24
CA ASN A 208 -3.95 9.29 -7.11
C ASN A 208 -4.13 8.33 -8.28
N TRP A 209 -3.31 8.52 -9.32
CA TRP A 209 -3.09 7.50 -10.34
C TRP A 209 -1.96 6.56 -9.88
N ASP A 210 -2.21 5.25 -9.94
CA ASP A 210 -1.23 4.21 -9.69
C ASP A 210 -0.65 3.68 -11.02
N PRO A 211 0.57 4.09 -11.41
CA PRO A 211 1.24 3.57 -12.60
C PRO A 211 1.67 2.10 -12.50
N HIS A 212 1.81 1.53 -11.29
CA HIS A 212 2.17 0.11 -11.16
C HIS A 212 1.03 -0.81 -11.59
N ASN A 213 -0.21 -0.50 -11.18
CA ASN A 213 -1.40 -1.32 -11.47
C ASN A 213 -2.32 -0.77 -12.56
N TRP A 214 -2.03 0.44 -13.07
CA TRP A 214 -2.87 1.16 -14.02
C TRP A 214 -4.30 1.32 -13.51
N SER A 215 -4.43 1.92 -12.33
CA SER A 215 -5.70 2.18 -11.65
C SER A 215 -5.67 3.51 -10.91
N TYR A 216 -6.85 4.08 -10.65
CA TYR A 216 -6.99 5.12 -9.64
C TYR A 216 -7.02 4.46 -8.26
N ILE A 217 -6.31 5.05 -7.30
CA ILE A 217 -6.26 4.62 -5.90
C ILE A 217 -6.69 5.76 -4.99
N GLY A 218 -7.29 5.41 -3.85
CA GLY A 218 -7.83 6.35 -2.89
C GLY A 218 -7.57 5.90 -1.46
N TYR A 219 -7.13 6.83 -0.61
CA TYR A 219 -6.93 6.65 0.83
C TYR A 219 -7.85 7.59 1.63
N PRO A 220 -9.17 7.37 1.60
CA PRO A 220 -10.09 8.17 2.39
C PRO A 220 -9.93 7.88 3.89
N LYS A 221 -10.11 8.90 4.70
CA LYS A 221 -10.34 8.77 6.13
C LYS A 221 -11.60 7.97 6.36
N ILE A 222 -11.57 7.05 7.33
CA ILE A 222 -12.75 6.36 7.84
C ILE A 222 -12.71 6.30 9.37
N PHE A 223 -13.85 6.06 10.00
CA PHE A 223 -13.95 5.90 11.44
C PHE A 223 -14.06 4.42 11.82
N ALA A 224 -13.30 4.00 12.83
CA ALA A 224 -13.34 2.63 13.32
C ALA A 224 -13.16 2.57 14.85
N PRO A 225 -13.80 1.60 15.54
CA PRO A 225 -13.57 1.36 16.96
C PRO A 225 -12.17 0.76 17.17
N VAL A 226 -11.27 1.52 17.79
CA VAL A 226 -9.88 1.13 18.06
C VAL A 226 -9.53 1.52 19.49
N SER A 227 -9.10 0.54 20.29
CA SER A 227 -8.65 0.72 21.67
C SER A 227 -9.65 1.52 22.55
N GLY A 228 -10.94 1.23 22.40
CA GLY A 228 -12.02 1.87 23.18
C GLY A 228 -12.51 3.22 22.66
N PHE A 229 -11.96 3.73 21.56
CA PHE A 229 -12.38 4.99 20.93
C PHE A 229 -12.88 4.76 19.51
N ASN A 230 -13.79 5.60 19.02
CA ASN A 230 -14.08 5.67 17.59
C ASN A 230 -13.07 6.61 16.93
N ARG A 231 -11.98 6.05 16.38
CA ARG A 231 -10.84 6.83 15.88
C ARG A 231 -10.93 7.06 14.38
N ARG A 232 -10.42 8.21 13.92
CA ARG A 232 -10.06 8.37 12.51
C ARG A 232 -8.92 7.41 12.16
N CYS A 233 -9.12 6.69 11.07
CA CYS A 233 -8.25 5.66 10.52
C CYS A 233 -8.16 5.85 9.00
N VAL A 234 -7.36 5.02 8.33
CA VAL A 234 -7.19 5.09 6.88
C VAL A 234 -7.93 3.95 6.20
N GLY A 235 -8.79 4.31 5.25
CA GLY A 235 -9.42 3.39 4.33
C GLY A 235 -8.67 3.31 2.99
N TYR A 236 -9.04 2.34 2.16
CA TYR A 236 -8.52 2.14 0.82
C TYR A 236 -9.66 1.83 -0.16
N THR A 237 -9.58 2.41 -1.34
CA THR A 237 -10.42 2.05 -2.49
C THR A 237 -9.64 2.23 -3.77
N ALA A 238 -9.98 1.47 -4.81
CA ALA A 238 -9.33 1.57 -6.11
C ALA A 238 -10.29 1.20 -7.24
N THR A 239 -10.05 1.77 -8.41
CA THR A 239 -10.86 1.52 -9.60
C THR A 239 -10.08 1.77 -10.89
N LYS A 240 -10.50 1.13 -11.98
CA LYS A 240 -10.05 1.48 -13.34
C LYS A 240 -11.01 2.42 -14.06
N ASP A 241 -12.21 2.60 -13.51
CA ASP A 241 -13.23 3.52 -14.01
C ASP A 241 -13.36 4.68 -13.02
N PHE A 242 -12.91 5.86 -13.43
CA PHE A 242 -12.89 7.06 -12.59
C PHE A 242 -14.27 7.42 -12.00
N GLU A 243 -15.37 7.08 -12.67
CA GLU A 243 -16.73 7.41 -12.23
C GLU A 243 -17.31 6.36 -11.26
N GLN A 244 -16.61 5.24 -11.02
CA GLN A 244 -17.12 4.12 -10.23
C GLN A 244 -16.09 3.68 -9.19
N TRP A 245 -16.24 4.19 -7.96
CA TRP A 245 -15.40 3.80 -6.83
C TRP A 245 -16.15 2.84 -5.90
N PRO A 246 -15.58 1.67 -5.59
CA PRO A 246 -16.09 0.82 -4.51
C PRO A 246 -16.02 1.52 -3.15
N SER A 247 -16.85 1.08 -2.21
CA SER A 247 -16.76 1.51 -0.80
C SER A 247 -15.35 1.27 -0.25
N ALA A 248 -14.85 2.22 0.54
CA ALA A 248 -13.53 2.13 1.13
C ALA A 248 -13.46 1.06 2.22
N GLN A 249 -12.35 0.32 2.25
CA GLN A 249 -12.07 -0.71 3.25
C GLN A 249 -11.03 -0.20 4.23
N LEU A 250 -11.21 -0.43 5.54
CA LEU A 250 -10.21 -0.11 6.56
C LEU A 250 -8.90 -0.84 6.26
N ILE A 251 -7.77 -0.14 6.25
CA ILE A 251 -6.44 -0.74 6.00
C ILE A 251 -5.37 -0.37 7.02
N LEU A 252 -5.51 0.74 7.76
CA LEU A 252 -4.50 1.17 8.71
C LEU A 252 -5.14 1.91 9.91
N VAL A 253 -4.79 1.47 11.12
CA VAL A 253 -5.32 1.95 12.41
C VAL A 253 -4.17 2.34 13.35
N PRO A 254 -4.39 3.27 14.30
CA PRO A 254 -3.44 3.55 15.38
C PRO A 254 -3.07 2.31 16.18
N ASP A 255 -1.79 2.18 16.53
CA ASP A 255 -1.28 1.11 17.40
C ASP A 255 -0.87 1.62 18.80
N SER A 256 -0.41 0.73 19.68
CA SER A 256 0.00 1.10 21.04
C SER A 256 1.22 2.02 21.09
N THR A 257 2.06 2.02 20.06
CA THR A 257 3.20 2.94 19.98
C THR A 257 2.70 4.36 19.70
N ASP A 258 1.66 4.50 18.88
CA ASP A 258 1.04 5.79 18.59
C ASP A 258 0.46 6.45 19.85
N ASP A 259 0.01 5.67 20.84
CA ASP A 259 -0.54 6.18 22.10
C ASP A 259 0.49 6.30 23.23
N HIS A 260 1.78 6.06 22.98
CA HIS A 260 2.81 6.07 24.03
C HIS A 260 2.94 7.43 24.76
N TRP A 261 2.52 8.53 24.12
CA TRP A 261 2.53 9.87 24.70
C TRP A 261 1.34 10.18 25.63
N VAL A 262 0.30 9.32 25.64
CA VAL A 262 -0.95 9.55 26.38
C VAL A 262 -0.68 9.57 27.89
N THR A 263 -1.15 10.62 28.56
CA THR A 263 -0.97 10.80 30.01
C THR A 263 -2.28 10.94 30.78
N THR A 264 -3.36 11.34 30.11
CA THR A 264 -4.67 11.54 30.74
C THR A 264 -5.78 10.81 29.97
N PRO A 265 -6.89 10.44 30.63
CA PRO A 265 -8.03 9.85 29.96
C PRO A 265 -8.58 10.74 28.84
N GLY A 266 -8.91 10.12 27.71
CA GLY A 266 -9.43 10.82 26.52
C GLY A 266 -8.37 11.17 25.48
N GLN A 267 -7.12 11.38 25.91
CA GLN A 267 -6.00 11.55 24.98
C GLN A 267 -5.79 10.28 24.17
N ARG A 268 -5.48 10.45 22.89
CA ARG A 268 -5.30 9.36 21.93
C ARG A 268 -4.70 9.88 20.63
N THR A 269 -4.07 8.99 19.88
CA THR A 269 -3.68 9.26 18.49
C THR A 269 -4.75 8.79 17.52
N GLU A 270 -5.05 9.62 16.53
CA GLU A 270 -5.89 9.30 15.39
C GLU A 270 -5.14 9.59 14.08
N PHE A 271 -5.51 8.93 12.98
CA PHE A 271 -4.95 9.24 11.66
C PHE A 271 -5.86 10.18 10.91
N TYR A 272 -5.42 11.42 10.74
CA TYR A 272 -6.23 12.44 10.08
C TYR A 272 -6.36 12.21 8.58
N GLY A 273 -5.31 11.65 7.96
CA GLY A 273 -5.24 11.36 6.53
C GLY A 273 -3.97 10.62 6.17
N LEU A 274 -3.88 10.13 4.93
CA LEU A 274 -2.70 9.51 4.35
C LEU A 274 -2.52 10.03 2.92
N SER A 275 -1.42 10.71 2.62
CA SER A 275 -1.02 10.96 1.22
C SER A 275 -0.18 9.77 0.74
N GLY A 276 -0.81 8.79 0.08
CA GLY A 276 -0.17 7.57 -0.42
C GLY A 276 0.02 7.58 -1.94
N PHE A 277 1.21 7.22 -2.43
CA PHE A 277 1.55 7.28 -3.85
C PHE A 277 2.58 6.22 -4.25
N ALA A 278 2.56 5.83 -5.52
CA ALA A 278 3.61 4.99 -6.10
C ALA A 278 4.93 5.76 -6.14
N TYR A 279 6.02 5.14 -5.70
CA TYR A 279 7.35 5.75 -5.69
C TYR A 279 8.43 4.68 -5.89
N GLN A 280 9.27 4.87 -6.90
CA GLN A 280 10.25 3.89 -7.34
C GLN A 280 9.61 2.51 -7.56
N SER A 281 10.12 1.44 -6.97
CA SER A 281 9.58 0.08 -7.11
C SER A 281 8.50 -0.28 -6.08
N ALA A 282 8.07 0.70 -5.29
CA ALA A 282 7.19 0.51 -4.14
C ALA A 282 6.14 1.64 -4.06
N TYR A 283 5.53 1.79 -2.89
CA TYR A 283 4.67 2.89 -2.52
C TYR A 283 5.22 3.54 -1.25
N LEU A 284 5.19 4.86 -1.21
CA LEU A 284 5.46 5.65 -0.01
C LEU A 284 4.22 6.44 0.36
N GLY A 285 4.12 6.82 1.63
CA GLY A 285 3.06 7.67 2.08
C GLY A 285 3.44 8.55 3.24
N PHE A 286 2.72 9.67 3.36
CA PHE A 286 2.83 10.61 4.48
C PHE A 286 1.55 10.50 5.31
N LEU A 287 1.64 9.79 6.43
CA LEU A 287 0.54 9.56 7.35
C LEU A 287 0.42 10.75 8.30
N TRP A 288 -0.76 11.37 8.37
CA TRP A 288 -0.99 12.55 9.20
C TRP A 288 -1.42 12.11 10.60
N ILE A 289 -0.47 12.21 11.54
CA ILE A 289 -0.64 11.84 12.93
C ILE A 289 -1.34 12.98 13.65
N PHE A 290 -2.52 12.70 14.21
CA PHE A 290 -3.27 13.65 15.01
C PHE A 290 -3.30 13.24 16.47
N HIS A 291 -2.60 14.01 17.31
CA HIS A 291 -2.64 13.85 18.76
C HIS A 291 -3.84 14.60 19.33
N ILE A 292 -4.88 13.88 19.76
CA ILE A 292 -6.03 14.46 20.45
C ILE A 292 -5.62 14.78 21.88
N THR A 293 -5.37 16.05 22.18
CA THR A 293 -4.81 16.49 23.46
C THR A 293 -5.87 16.84 24.49
N ASP A 294 -7.06 17.25 24.05
CA ASP A 294 -8.19 17.69 24.88
C ASP A 294 -9.23 16.59 25.12
N GLY A 295 -9.03 15.41 24.54
CA GLY A 295 -9.99 14.31 24.57
C GLY A 295 -11.15 14.42 23.59
N ASN A 296 -11.27 15.51 22.85
CA ASN A 296 -12.32 15.76 21.88
C ASN A 296 -11.74 15.80 20.45
N ASN A 297 -11.30 16.98 19.99
CA ASN A 297 -10.90 17.20 18.60
C ASN A 297 -9.82 18.27 18.42
N ASP A 298 -9.10 18.64 19.49
CA ASP A 298 -7.98 19.59 19.42
C ASP A 298 -6.61 18.94 19.67
N GLY A 299 -5.61 19.48 19.00
CA GLY A 299 -4.20 19.13 19.17
C GLY A 299 -3.39 19.23 17.88
N PRO A 300 -2.09 18.89 17.96
CA PRO A 300 -1.18 19.06 16.84
C PRO A 300 -1.30 17.94 15.81
N ILE A 301 -0.98 18.28 14.56
CA ILE A 301 -0.90 17.32 13.45
C ILE A 301 0.47 17.42 12.79
N TYR A 302 1.14 16.30 12.57
CA TYR A 302 2.39 16.20 11.83
C TYR A 302 2.38 14.98 10.91
N CYS A 303 3.37 14.83 10.03
CA CYS A 303 3.41 13.69 9.13
C CYS A 303 4.53 12.70 9.51
N GLU A 304 4.21 11.41 9.44
CA GLU A 304 5.16 10.30 9.50
C GLU A 304 5.25 9.58 8.14
N LEU A 305 6.38 8.92 7.90
CA LEU A 305 6.59 8.10 6.71
C LEU A 305 5.94 6.73 6.88
N VAL A 306 5.27 6.24 5.86
CA VAL A 306 4.86 4.85 5.73
C VAL A 306 5.33 4.30 4.38
N SER A 307 5.58 3.00 4.31
CA SER A 307 5.97 2.31 3.08
C SER A 307 5.07 1.11 2.81
N SER A 308 4.89 0.77 1.55
CA SER A 308 4.12 -0.39 1.13
C SER A 308 4.68 -0.99 -0.15
N ARG A 309 4.46 -2.30 -0.35
CA ARG A 309 4.83 -3.02 -1.57
C ARG A 309 3.64 -3.28 -2.49
N ASP A 310 2.42 -3.05 -2.01
CA ASP A 310 1.18 -3.28 -2.76
C ASP A 310 0.21 -2.07 -2.72
N GLY A 311 0.56 -1.01 -2.00
CA GLY A 311 -0.27 0.19 -1.82
C GLY A 311 -1.42 0.00 -0.84
N ILE A 312 -1.57 -1.18 -0.23
CA ILE A 312 -2.69 -1.53 0.65
C ILE A 312 -2.17 -1.79 2.06
N ARG A 313 -1.09 -2.55 2.18
CA ARG A 313 -0.45 -2.91 3.44
C ARG A 313 0.69 -1.96 3.73
N TRP A 314 0.51 -1.15 4.75
CA TRP A 314 1.47 -0.12 5.11
C TRP A 314 2.29 -0.53 6.33
N ALA A 315 3.61 -0.49 6.18
CA ALA A 315 4.55 -0.58 7.27
C ALA A 315 4.78 0.83 7.87
N ARG A 316 4.72 0.92 9.19
CA ARG A 316 5.14 2.11 9.95
C ARG A 316 6.65 2.14 10.12
N GLN A 317 7.21 3.32 10.36
CA GLN A 317 8.62 3.47 10.75
C GLN A 317 8.95 2.65 12.00
N GLU A 318 10.20 2.20 12.10
CA GLU A 318 10.75 1.65 13.33
C GLU A 318 10.72 2.72 14.43
N ALA A 319 10.15 2.37 15.58
CA ALA A 319 10.12 3.26 16.73
C ALA A 319 11.44 3.15 17.51
N VAL A 320 12.07 4.29 17.76
CA VAL A 320 13.26 4.37 18.63
C VAL A 320 12.79 4.85 20.00
N ASN A 321 12.99 4.03 21.03
CA ASN A 321 12.48 4.29 22.39
C ASN A 321 10.96 4.55 22.43
N GLY A 322 10.20 3.82 21.61
CA GLY A 322 8.74 3.95 21.53
C GLY A 322 8.26 5.23 20.83
N VAL A 323 9.12 5.91 20.07
CA VAL A 323 8.77 7.12 19.32
C VAL A 323 9.12 6.95 17.85
N ARG A 324 8.19 7.32 16.96
CA ARG A 324 8.41 7.41 15.50
C ARG A 324 8.76 8.83 15.13
N MET A 325 9.76 8.98 14.26
CA MET A 325 10.27 10.30 13.91
C MET A 325 9.39 10.94 12.81
N PRO A 326 8.89 12.17 13.01
CA PRO A 326 8.15 12.86 11.96
C PRO A 326 9.00 13.03 10.70
N ILE A 327 8.46 12.64 9.55
CA ILE A 327 9.10 12.94 8.25
C ILE A 327 8.88 14.41 7.88
N LEU A 328 7.76 14.99 8.33
CA LEU A 328 7.49 16.42 8.28
C LEU A 328 7.00 16.87 9.68
N PRO A 329 7.90 17.39 10.53
CA PRO A 329 7.52 17.87 11.85
C PRO A 329 6.76 19.20 11.76
N ILE A 330 6.00 19.54 12.82
CA ILE A 330 5.56 20.93 13.06
C ILE A 330 6.77 21.86 13.19
N GLY A 331 6.56 23.15 12.95
CA GLY A 331 7.62 24.13 13.14
C GLY A 331 7.94 24.39 14.61
N LYS A 332 9.06 25.07 14.84
CA LYS A 332 9.46 25.53 16.18
C LYS A 332 8.45 26.55 16.71
N THR A 333 8.38 26.68 18.03
CA THR A 333 7.52 27.70 18.68
C THR A 333 7.68 29.08 18.05
N GLY A 334 6.57 29.74 17.76
CA GLY A 334 6.46 31.02 17.08
C GLY A 334 6.48 30.97 15.55
N SER A 335 6.72 29.80 14.93
CA SER A 335 6.62 29.67 13.47
C SER A 335 5.17 29.65 13.00
N TRP A 336 4.96 29.93 11.71
CA TRP A 336 3.64 29.94 11.09
C TRP A 336 2.99 28.56 10.98
N ASP A 337 3.74 27.49 11.25
CA ASP A 337 3.35 26.08 11.12
C ASP A 337 3.64 25.28 12.41
N GLU A 338 3.66 25.96 13.56
CA GLU A 338 3.93 25.35 14.89
C GLU A 338 2.78 24.49 15.43
N GLY A 339 1.55 24.68 14.93
CA GLY A 339 0.36 24.01 15.44
C GLY A 339 0.04 22.73 14.69
N MET A 340 0.06 22.77 13.36
CA MET A 340 -0.18 21.60 12.52
C MET A 340 0.41 21.73 11.12
N VAL A 341 0.74 20.59 10.51
CA VAL A 341 1.22 20.46 9.13
C VAL A 341 0.58 19.28 8.41
N PHE A 342 0.39 19.41 7.10
CA PHE A 342 -0.22 18.41 6.22
C PHE A 342 0.51 18.37 4.87
N SER A 343 0.71 17.19 4.30
CA SER A 343 1.29 17.06 2.96
C SER A 343 0.26 17.37 1.86
N THR A 344 0.74 17.83 0.71
CA THR A 344 -0.06 17.81 -0.53
C THR A 344 -0.32 16.37 -1.01
N ASN A 345 -1.04 16.21 -2.12
CA ASN A 345 -1.45 14.93 -2.70
C ASN A 345 -0.30 13.92 -2.93
N HIS A 346 0.84 14.37 -3.44
CA HIS A 346 2.11 13.62 -3.55
C HIS A 346 3.29 14.62 -3.70
N PRO A 347 4.56 14.26 -3.39
CA PRO A 347 5.69 15.13 -3.67
C PRO A 347 5.99 15.18 -5.17
N LEU A 348 6.88 16.07 -5.60
CA LEU A 348 7.46 16.07 -6.94
C LEU A 348 8.94 15.70 -6.87
N VAL A 349 9.46 15.04 -7.91
CA VAL A 349 10.88 14.75 -8.06
C VAL A 349 11.43 15.58 -9.21
N GLU A 350 12.33 16.50 -8.88
CA GLU A 350 12.99 17.38 -9.83
C GLU A 350 14.49 17.14 -9.78
N HIS A 351 15.04 16.58 -10.85
CA HIS A 351 16.44 16.13 -10.89
C HIS A 351 16.74 15.20 -9.68
N ASP A 352 17.56 15.68 -8.75
CA ASP A 352 18.07 14.93 -7.60
C ASP A 352 17.40 15.37 -6.29
N THR A 353 16.26 16.06 -6.37
CA THR A 353 15.51 16.57 -5.20
C THR A 353 14.07 16.06 -5.20
N VAL A 354 13.63 15.51 -4.06
CA VAL A 354 12.21 15.41 -3.70
C VAL A 354 11.77 16.74 -3.11
N LYS A 355 10.77 17.36 -3.72
CA LYS A 355 10.17 18.62 -3.29
C LYS A 355 8.73 18.37 -2.86
N LEU A 356 8.39 18.76 -1.64
CA LEU A 356 7.07 18.63 -1.05
C LEU A 356 6.53 20.02 -0.73
N TRP A 357 5.40 20.39 -1.35
CA TRP A 357 4.58 21.47 -0.81
C TRP A 357 3.69 20.92 0.30
N TYR A 358 3.51 21.71 1.36
CA TYR A 358 2.75 21.30 2.53
C TYR A 358 1.90 22.46 3.06
N GLY A 359 0.72 22.16 3.58
CA GLY A 359 -0.10 23.12 4.31
C GLY A 359 0.35 23.20 5.76
N GLY A 360 0.28 24.37 6.38
CA GLY A 360 0.64 24.56 7.78
C GLY A 360 -0.20 25.63 8.47
N SER A 361 -0.28 25.54 9.80
CA SER A 361 -0.95 26.52 10.66
C SER A 361 -0.22 26.66 11.99
N ASN A 362 -0.25 27.86 12.56
CA ASN A 362 0.37 28.12 13.87
C ASN A 362 -0.55 27.74 15.05
N ILE A 363 -1.79 27.33 14.76
CA ILE A 363 -2.74 26.84 15.75
C ILE A 363 -3.04 25.37 15.52
N THR A 364 -3.40 24.67 16.59
CA THR A 364 -3.86 23.28 16.57
C THR A 364 -5.24 23.15 15.93
N HIS A 365 -5.61 21.91 15.58
CA HIS A 365 -6.74 21.62 14.69
C HIS A 365 -8.07 22.28 15.07
N ALA A 366 -8.49 22.23 16.34
CA ALA A 366 -9.76 22.81 16.80
C ALA A 366 -9.54 23.96 17.80
N SER A 367 -8.41 24.67 17.67
CA SER A 367 -8.12 25.82 18.52
C SER A 367 -9.14 26.94 18.29
N ASN A 368 -9.63 27.54 19.37
CA ASN A 368 -10.50 28.73 19.32
C ASN A 368 -9.73 30.03 19.06
N LYS A 369 -8.40 29.97 18.90
CA LYS A 369 -7.55 31.13 18.63
C LYS A 369 -7.58 31.46 17.14
N GLN A 370 -7.52 32.74 16.81
CA GLN A 370 -7.28 33.15 15.42
C GLN A 370 -5.85 32.81 15.04
N GLY A 371 -5.70 31.99 14.00
CA GLY A 371 -4.40 31.54 13.49
C GLY A 371 -4.03 32.17 12.16
N ARG A 372 -2.79 31.92 11.74
CA ARG A 372 -2.28 32.13 10.40
C ARG A 372 -1.98 30.76 9.81
N SER A 373 -2.28 30.60 8.53
CA SER A 373 -1.95 29.39 7.77
C SER A 373 -1.48 29.75 6.38
N GLY A 374 -0.92 28.75 5.70
CA GLY A 374 -0.41 28.93 4.36
C GLY A 374 0.18 27.64 3.82
N VAL A 375 0.95 27.81 2.75
CA VAL A 375 1.67 26.74 2.07
C VAL A 375 3.16 26.98 2.22
N GLY A 376 3.90 25.95 2.62
CA GLY A 376 5.35 25.93 2.66
C GLY A 376 5.93 24.90 1.69
N ILE A 377 7.24 24.95 1.53
CA ILE A 377 8.03 23.96 0.78
C ILE A 377 8.98 23.26 1.75
N ALA A 378 9.14 21.95 1.58
CA ALA A 378 10.17 21.18 2.24
C ALA A 378 10.85 20.26 1.21
N THR A 379 12.14 19.99 1.39
CA THR A 379 12.94 19.25 0.40
C THR A 379 13.77 18.15 1.04
N LEU A 380 14.08 17.12 0.25
CA LEU A 380 14.92 16.00 0.63
C LEU A 380 15.68 15.52 -0.63
N PRO A 381 16.98 15.15 -0.55
CA PRO A 381 17.65 14.56 -1.69
C PRO A 381 16.94 13.31 -2.20
N LYS A 382 16.85 13.13 -3.51
CA LYS A 382 16.14 12.03 -4.16
C LYS A 382 16.50 10.67 -3.55
N ASP A 383 15.47 9.89 -3.24
CA ASP A 383 15.56 8.52 -2.72
C ASP A 383 16.24 8.38 -1.34
N ARG A 384 16.38 9.47 -0.57
CA ARG A 384 17.07 9.48 0.75
C ARG A 384 16.16 9.59 1.98
N PHE A 385 14.92 9.13 1.88
CA PHE A 385 13.98 9.15 3.02
C PHE A 385 14.50 8.35 4.22
N VAL A 386 15.20 7.24 3.95
CA VAL A 386 15.71 6.30 4.95
C VAL A 386 17.07 5.78 4.53
N SER A 387 17.98 5.59 5.49
CA SER A 387 19.24 4.87 5.29
C SER A 387 19.40 3.73 6.29
N LEU A 388 20.30 2.79 5.95
CA LEU A 388 20.92 1.89 6.90
C LEU A 388 22.35 2.35 7.14
N ASP A 389 22.64 2.72 8.39
CA ASP A 389 23.88 3.36 8.80
C ASP A 389 24.75 2.40 9.60
N ALA A 390 26.04 2.31 9.24
CA ALA A 390 27.05 1.66 10.09
C ALA A 390 27.94 2.74 10.73
N GLN A 391 27.92 2.84 12.06
CA GLN A 391 28.73 3.79 12.83
C GLN A 391 29.68 3.06 13.79
N GLY A 392 30.99 3.35 13.69
CA GLY A 392 32.02 2.81 14.57
C GLY A 392 32.39 1.34 14.33
N LYS A 393 31.38 0.45 14.29
CA LYS A 393 31.53 -0.96 13.94
C LYS A 393 31.21 -1.20 12.46
N GLN A 394 31.76 -2.27 11.91
CA GLN A 394 31.44 -2.70 10.55
C GLN A 394 30.01 -3.26 10.52
N GLY A 395 29.17 -2.69 9.67
CA GLY A 395 27.82 -3.14 9.38
C GLY A 395 27.78 -4.09 8.19
N VAL A 396 26.80 -5.00 8.17
CA VAL A 396 26.55 -5.93 7.06
C VAL A 396 25.07 -5.95 6.74
N ILE A 397 24.74 -5.87 5.45
CA ILE A 397 23.39 -6.06 4.92
C ILE A 397 23.49 -7.13 3.84
N THR A 398 22.75 -8.22 3.98
CA THR A 398 22.63 -9.26 2.93
C THR A 398 21.18 -9.28 2.45
N THR A 399 21.01 -9.22 1.13
CA THR A 399 19.68 -9.29 0.52
C THR A 399 19.15 -10.72 0.57
N ARG A 400 17.83 -10.85 0.39
CA ARG A 400 17.22 -12.11 -0.05
C ARG A 400 17.80 -12.54 -1.39
N VAL A 401 17.50 -13.76 -1.80
CA VAL A 401 17.76 -14.15 -3.19
C VAL A 401 16.98 -13.18 -4.09
N LEU A 402 17.64 -12.64 -5.10
CA LEU A 402 17.11 -11.68 -6.05
C LEU A 402 17.09 -12.32 -7.43
N SER A 403 16.01 -12.08 -8.17
CA SER A 403 15.89 -12.46 -9.57
C SER A 403 16.05 -11.25 -10.49
N ASN A 404 16.40 -11.50 -11.76
CA ASN A 404 16.56 -10.48 -12.80
C ASN A 404 17.66 -9.43 -12.53
N LEU A 405 18.57 -9.72 -11.61
CA LEU A 405 19.70 -8.86 -11.30
C LEU A 405 20.84 -9.12 -12.30
N LYS A 406 21.02 -8.23 -13.28
CA LYS A 406 22.08 -8.31 -14.29
C LYS A 406 22.54 -6.91 -14.72
N GLY A 407 23.72 -6.84 -15.33
CA GLY A 407 24.25 -5.58 -15.86
C GLY A 407 24.89 -4.70 -14.79
N ASN A 408 24.61 -3.40 -14.77
CA ASN A 408 25.19 -2.51 -13.77
C ASN A 408 24.44 -2.56 -12.45
N LEU A 409 25.16 -2.39 -11.34
CA LEU A 409 24.59 -2.14 -10.01
C LEU A 409 24.91 -0.70 -9.62
N TYR A 410 23.88 0.05 -9.24
CA TYR A 410 24.03 1.40 -8.70
C TYR A 410 23.56 1.44 -7.25
N ILE A 411 24.24 2.23 -6.43
CA ILE A 411 23.83 2.51 -5.05
C ILE A 411 23.68 4.01 -4.82
N ASN A 412 22.71 4.38 -3.98
CA ASN A 412 22.59 5.70 -3.38
C ASN A 412 23.20 5.61 -1.98
N ALA A 413 24.32 6.30 -1.76
CA ALA A 413 25.10 6.15 -0.53
C ALA A 413 25.88 7.41 -0.16
N ASP A 414 26.12 7.57 1.15
CA ASP A 414 27.14 8.44 1.69
C ASP A 414 28.27 7.60 2.30
N THR A 415 29.47 7.80 1.78
CA THR A 415 30.72 7.15 2.15
C THR A 415 31.83 8.17 2.42
N LYS A 416 31.52 9.45 2.60
CA LYS A 416 32.51 10.51 2.90
C LYS A 416 33.35 10.18 4.13
N GLY A 417 32.70 9.68 5.18
CA GLY A 417 33.35 9.29 6.44
C GLY A 417 33.96 7.89 6.46
N GLY A 418 33.85 7.11 5.36
CA GLY A 418 34.03 5.68 5.43
C GLY A 418 34.04 4.96 4.10
N GLN A 419 33.44 3.77 4.04
CA GLN A 419 33.36 2.98 2.80
C GLN A 419 32.19 2.00 2.81
N ILE A 420 31.78 1.61 1.61
CA ILE A 420 30.92 0.46 1.35
C ILE A 420 31.65 -0.49 0.42
N GLN A 421 31.65 -1.77 0.77
CA GLN A 421 32.10 -2.85 -0.11
C GLN A 421 30.90 -3.68 -0.53
N VAL A 422 30.93 -4.22 -1.74
CA VAL A 422 29.80 -4.98 -2.29
C VAL A 422 30.27 -6.34 -2.76
N GLU A 423 29.63 -7.39 -2.25
CA GLU A 423 29.80 -8.77 -2.73
C GLU A 423 28.60 -9.21 -3.55
N VAL A 424 28.84 -10.08 -4.53
CA VAL A 424 27.80 -10.82 -5.24
C VAL A 424 27.91 -12.28 -4.83
N LEU A 425 26.80 -12.87 -4.43
CA LEU A 425 26.74 -14.22 -3.90
C LEU A 425 25.77 -15.07 -4.73
N ASP A 426 26.00 -16.38 -4.74
CA ASP A 426 25.01 -17.34 -5.21
C ASP A 426 23.80 -17.41 -4.25
N ALA A 427 22.78 -18.19 -4.63
CA ALA A 427 21.58 -18.38 -3.82
C ALA A 427 21.86 -19.03 -2.45
N SER A 428 22.94 -19.83 -2.35
CA SER A 428 23.39 -20.49 -1.13
C SER A 428 24.20 -19.58 -0.19
N GLY A 429 24.56 -18.38 -0.64
CA GLY A 429 25.33 -17.40 0.14
C GLY A 429 26.84 -17.54 0.02
N ASN A 430 27.35 -18.26 -0.99
CA ASN A 430 28.78 -18.27 -1.32
C ASN A 430 29.12 -17.10 -2.23
N VAL A 431 30.24 -16.43 -1.97
CA VAL A 431 30.72 -15.31 -2.80
C VAL A 431 31.16 -15.84 -4.17
N LEU A 432 30.70 -15.20 -5.24
CA LEU A 432 31.09 -15.57 -6.59
C LEU A 432 32.53 -15.14 -6.89
N PRO A 433 33.34 -15.97 -7.58
CA PRO A 433 34.72 -15.63 -7.91
C PRO A 433 34.86 -14.30 -8.67
N GLY A 434 35.68 -13.39 -8.13
CA GLY A 434 35.90 -12.04 -8.65
C GLY A 434 34.84 -11.01 -8.27
N TYR A 435 33.90 -11.37 -7.39
CA TYR A 435 32.91 -10.47 -6.78
C TYR A 435 33.08 -10.39 -5.26
N GLU A 436 34.30 -10.58 -4.77
CA GLU A 436 34.65 -10.45 -3.35
C GLU A 436 34.64 -8.99 -2.91
N ARG A 437 34.50 -8.74 -1.60
CA ARG A 437 34.46 -7.37 -1.05
C ARG A 437 35.71 -6.54 -1.37
N SER A 438 36.85 -7.18 -1.62
CA SER A 438 38.10 -6.49 -2.03
C SER A 438 38.09 -6.06 -3.50
N ALA A 439 37.17 -6.58 -4.31
CA ALA A 439 37.03 -6.24 -5.72
C ALA A 439 36.16 -5.00 -5.96
N CYS A 440 35.22 -4.68 -5.07
CA CYS A 440 34.40 -3.47 -5.14
C CYS A 440 34.43 -2.69 -3.82
N ILE A 441 35.16 -1.57 -3.80
CA ILE A 441 35.28 -0.66 -2.65
C ILE A 441 34.85 0.74 -3.09
N ILE A 442 33.83 1.29 -2.43
CA ILE A 442 33.29 2.63 -2.66
C ILE A 442 33.62 3.47 -1.43
N LYS A 443 34.41 4.53 -1.58
CA LYS A 443 34.90 5.38 -0.49
C LYS A 443 34.95 6.86 -0.92
N GLY A 444 34.68 7.77 0.02
CA GLY A 444 34.84 9.21 -0.18
C GLY A 444 33.79 9.83 -1.12
N LYS A 445 32.66 9.16 -1.32
CA LYS A 445 31.57 9.60 -2.21
C LYS A 445 30.29 9.87 -1.43
N ASP A 446 29.56 10.89 -1.83
CA ASP A 446 28.18 11.15 -1.44
C ASP A 446 27.42 11.48 -2.71
N ASN A 447 26.64 10.53 -3.21
CA ASN A 447 25.95 10.67 -4.49
C ASN A 447 24.70 9.78 -4.51
N ILE A 448 23.70 10.19 -5.29
CA ILE A 448 22.48 9.42 -5.51
C ILE A 448 22.71 8.21 -6.42
N GLU A 449 23.74 8.25 -7.28
CA GLU A 449 24.01 7.19 -8.23
C GLU A 449 25.52 6.87 -8.31
N ILE A 450 25.93 5.83 -7.56
CA ILE A 450 27.30 5.32 -7.56
C ILE A 450 27.32 3.94 -8.20
N LEU A 451 28.04 3.80 -9.32
CA LEU A 451 28.29 2.50 -9.94
C LEU A 451 29.18 1.62 -9.04
N ALA A 452 28.67 0.45 -8.65
CA ALA A 452 29.46 -0.62 -8.06
C ALA A 452 30.25 -1.32 -9.17
N ASN A 453 31.57 -1.45 -8.96
CA ASN A 453 32.49 -1.92 -9.98
C ASN A 453 33.48 -2.92 -9.37
N TRP A 454 33.46 -4.15 -9.88
CA TRP A 454 34.36 -5.23 -9.47
C TRP A 454 35.55 -5.35 -10.45
N LYS A 455 36.43 -4.34 -10.44
CA LYS A 455 37.63 -4.26 -11.32
C LYS A 455 37.32 -4.41 -12.82
N GLY A 456 36.27 -3.73 -13.29
CA GLY A 456 35.79 -3.73 -14.67
C GLY A 456 34.64 -4.69 -14.96
N LYS A 457 34.27 -5.56 -14.00
CA LYS A 457 33.15 -6.49 -14.15
C LYS A 457 31.81 -5.81 -13.83
N ARG A 458 30.78 -6.22 -14.56
CA ARG A 458 29.35 -5.96 -14.29
C ARG A 458 28.75 -7.13 -13.50
N LEU A 459 27.52 -7.00 -13.00
CA LEU A 459 26.78 -8.13 -12.41
C LEU A 459 26.69 -9.29 -13.40
N PRO A 460 26.87 -10.54 -12.94
CA PRO A 460 26.78 -11.71 -13.80
C PRO A 460 25.34 -11.93 -14.27
N SER A 461 25.16 -12.56 -15.42
CA SER A 461 23.84 -12.92 -15.97
C SER A 461 23.17 -14.11 -15.27
N ALA A 462 23.48 -14.35 -14.00
CA ALA A 462 22.90 -15.46 -13.24
C ALA A 462 21.43 -15.18 -12.90
N ALA A 463 20.61 -16.23 -12.88
CA ALA A 463 19.17 -16.10 -12.65
C ALA A 463 18.82 -15.67 -11.23
N LEU A 464 19.62 -16.11 -10.25
CA LEU A 464 19.40 -15.93 -8.81
C LEU A 464 20.70 -15.53 -8.13
N LEU A 465 20.70 -14.37 -7.47
CA LEU A 465 21.88 -13.80 -6.80
C LEU A 465 21.48 -13.19 -5.45
N LYS A 466 22.40 -13.14 -4.49
CA LYS A 466 22.30 -12.22 -3.35
C LYS A 466 23.34 -11.11 -3.48
N LEU A 467 23.06 -9.96 -2.90
CA LEU A 467 24.03 -8.90 -2.69
C LEU A 467 24.36 -8.82 -1.20
N ARG A 468 25.65 -8.64 -0.87
CA ARG A 468 26.07 -8.29 0.48
C ARG A 468 26.78 -6.94 0.47
N PHE A 469 26.23 -5.99 1.19
CA PHE A 469 26.84 -4.69 1.43
C PHE A 469 27.55 -4.72 2.78
N ILE A 470 28.82 -4.34 2.80
CA ILE A 470 29.63 -4.23 4.02
C ILE A 470 30.00 -2.78 4.22
N LEU A 471 29.48 -2.18 5.28
CA LEU A 471 29.54 -0.75 5.56
C LEU A 471 30.50 -0.47 6.71
N LYS A 472 31.24 0.64 6.64
CA LYS A 472 32.01 1.17 7.77
C LYS A 472 31.95 2.70 7.71
N ASN A 473 31.35 3.34 8.72
CA ASN A 473 31.14 4.80 8.77
C ASN A 473 30.50 5.33 7.48
N ALA A 474 29.42 4.66 7.06
CA ALA A 474 28.74 4.91 5.80
C ALA A 474 27.24 4.61 5.92
N SER A 475 26.47 5.21 5.01
CA SER A 475 25.02 5.11 4.92
C SER A 475 24.62 4.60 3.54
N LEU A 476 23.78 3.57 3.49
CA LEU A 476 23.15 3.07 2.26
C LEU A 476 21.68 3.49 2.25
N PHE A 477 21.24 4.23 1.23
CA PHE A 477 19.86 4.72 1.10
C PHE A 477 19.02 3.85 0.15
N ALA A 478 19.62 3.39 -0.95
CA ALA A 478 18.94 2.59 -1.96
C ALA A 478 19.93 1.85 -2.86
N PHE A 479 19.47 0.84 -3.60
CA PHE A 479 20.21 0.22 -4.71
C PHE A 479 19.30 -0.10 -5.90
N ARG A 480 19.89 -0.25 -7.09
CA ARG A 480 19.17 -0.71 -8.29
C ARG A 480 20.07 -1.44 -9.28
N GLY A 481 19.46 -2.31 -10.07
CA GLY A 481 20.07 -2.86 -11.28
C GLY A 481 19.74 -2.03 -12.53
N ASP A 482 20.07 -2.58 -13.70
CA ASP A 482 19.58 -2.06 -14.99
C ASP A 482 18.08 -2.39 -15.22
N SER A 483 17.47 -3.24 -14.38
CA SER A 483 16.05 -3.62 -14.42
C SER A 483 15.48 -3.64 -13.00
N ILE A 484 14.15 -3.60 -12.88
CA ILE A 484 13.45 -3.72 -11.59
C ILE A 484 13.83 -5.05 -10.94
N ILE A 485 14.32 -4.97 -9.71
CA ILE A 485 14.74 -6.12 -8.91
C ILE A 485 13.50 -6.75 -8.28
N LYS A 486 13.44 -8.07 -8.25
CA LYS A 486 12.39 -8.82 -7.55
C LYS A 486 13.01 -9.83 -6.60
N PRO A 487 12.35 -10.20 -5.49
CA PRO A 487 12.72 -11.40 -4.76
C PRO A 487 12.78 -12.59 -5.73
N GLY A 488 13.83 -13.39 -5.61
CA GLY A 488 13.94 -14.69 -6.26
C GLY A 488 13.48 -15.75 -5.28
N SER A 489 12.63 -16.67 -5.73
CA SER A 489 12.27 -17.86 -4.97
C SER A 489 13.40 -18.90 -5.14
N PRO A 490 14.10 -19.31 -4.06
CA PRO A 490 15.12 -20.37 -4.15
C PRO A 490 14.49 -21.77 -4.33
N ASP A 491 13.18 -21.91 -4.11
CA ASP A 491 12.43 -23.14 -4.36
C ASP A 491 11.45 -22.94 -5.53
N LEU A 492 11.60 -23.81 -6.53
CA LEU A 492 10.83 -23.95 -7.77
C LEU A 492 10.67 -22.71 -8.67
N VAL A 493 11.07 -22.92 -9.93
CA VAL A 493 10.38 -22.33 -11.08
C VAL A 493 8.92 -22.78 -11.03
N VAL A 494 8.09 -22.06 -10.28
CA VAL A 494 6.74 -21.78 -10.73
C VAL A 494 6.78 -20.29 -11.05
N SER A 495 6.66 -19.95 -12.32
CA SER A 495 6.46 -18.57 -12.72
C SER A 495 5.10 -18.10 -12.22
N ILE A 496 5.02 -17.68 -10.96
CA ILE A 496 3.80 -17.08 -10.42
C ILE A 496 3.81 -15.61 -10.81
N GLN A 497 3.33 -15.34 -12.02
CA GLN A 497 2.64 -14.09 -12.33
C GLN A 497 1.46 -13.94 -11.34
N PRO A 498 0.99 -12.71 -11.02
CA PRO A 498 -0.06 -12.48 -10.02
C PRO A 498 -1.18 -13.51 -10.13
N PHE A 499 -1.40 -14.26 -9.04
CA PHE A 499 -2.36 -15.38 -8.86
C PHE A 499 -3.35 -15.54 -10.02
N LYS A 500 -2.98 -16.38 -10.99
CA LYS A 500 -3.89 -16.94 -12.00
C LYS A 500 -4.01 -18.45 -11.91
N ASP A 501 -2.96 -19.14 -11.45
CA ASP A 501 -2.95 -20.59 -11.42
C ASP A 501 -3.31 -21.13 -10.04
N ALA A 502 -4.32 -22.00 -10.02
CA ALA A 502 -4.79 -22.65 -8.82
C ALA A 502 -3.70 -23.53 -8.18
N VAL A 503 -3.42 -23.31 -6.89
CA VAL A 503 -2.43 -24.10 -6.15
C VAL A 503 -3.13 -25.32 -5.57
N VAL A 504 -2.72 -26.52 -6.00
CA VAL A 504 -3.12 -27.79 -5.37
C VAL A 504 -1.94 -28.30 -4.56
N PHE A 505 -2.06 -28.32 -3.25
CA PHE A 505 -1.05 -28.88 -2.37
C PHE A 505 -1.29 -30.39 -2.17
N ARG A 506 -0.28 -31.22 -2.48
CA ARG A 506 -0.28 -32.68 -2.31
C ARG A 506 0.94 -33.12 -1.50
N PRO A 507 0.81 -33.93 -0.44
CA PRO A 507 1.96 -34.41 0.34
C PRO A 507 2.81 -35.43 -0.44
N VAL A 508 4.11 -35.47 -0.14
CA VAL A 508 5.12 -36.28 -0.85
C VAL A 508 5.19 -37.73 -0.33
N ALA A 509 4.73 -37.99 0.90
CA ALA A 509 4.52 -39.33 1.48
C ALA A 509 3.66 -39.24 2.76
N GLU A 510 2.94 -40.32 3.11
CA GLU A 510 2.27 -40.45 4.41
C GLU A 510 3.30 -40.29 5.56
N GLY A 511 3.07 -39.33 6.46
CA GLY A 511 3.82 -39.20 7.71
C GLY A 511 5.02 -38.23 7.71
N ALA A 512 5.26 -37.45 6.66
CA ALA A 512 6.25 -36.37 6.67
C ALA A 512 5.63 -35.05 6.20
N TYR A 513 5.15 -34.23 7.14
CA TYR A 513 4.55 -32.94 6.83
C TYR A 513 5.43 -31.79 7.33
N ARG A 514 5.71 -30.82 6.45
CA ARG A 514 6.24 -29.51 6.80
C ARG A 514 5.15 -28.48 6.56
N PRO A 515 4.99 -27.44 7.42
CA PRO A 515 4.13 -26.31 7.11
C PRO A 515 4.52 -25.74 5.74
N VAL A 516 3.54 -25.61 4.84
CA VAL A 516 3.76 -25.03 3.51
C VAL A 516 3.13 -23.66 3.48
N GLU A 517 3.98 -22.66 3.26
CA GLU A 517 3.60 -21.28 3.04
C GLU A 517 3.30 -21.09 1.55
N ILE A 518 2.14 -20.51 1.21
CA ILE A 518 1.77 -20.14 -0.16
C ILE A 518 1.89 -18.61 -0.29
N PRO A 519 2.97 -18.10 -0.90
CA PRO A 519 3.23 -16.68 -1.00
C PRO A 519 2.14 -15.91 -1.77
N GLY A 520 1.71 -14.77 -1.24
CA GLY A 520 0.75 -13.84 -1.85
C GLY A 520 -0.73 -14.12 -1.59
N SER A 521 -1.08 -15.18 -0.86
CA SER A 521 -2.49 -15.51 -0.54
C SER A 521 -3.10 -14.66 0.56
N SER A 522 -2.34 -13.71 1.14
CA SER A 522 -2.77 -12.73 2.15
C SER A 522 -3.83 -11.74 1.64
N PHE A 523 -4.07 -11.72 0.33
CA PHE A 523 -5.14 -10.97 -0.32
C PHE A 523 -5.86 -11.87 -1.32
N LEU A 524 -6.97 -12.47 -0.90
CA LEU A 524 -7.80 -13.29 -1.78
C LEU A 524 -8.64 -12.43 -2.74
N GLY A 525 -8.72 -11.12 -2.49
CA GLY A 525 -9.46 -10.19 -3.34
C GLY A 525 -10.98 -10.36 -3.25
N PRO A 526 -11.74 -9.79 -4.20
CA PRO A 526 -13.20 -9.87 -4.22
C PRO A 526 -13.73 -11.16 -4.87
N ARG A 527 -12.84 -12.05 -5.34
CA ARG A 527 -13.19 -13.30 -6.03
C ARG A 527 -12.21 -14.39 -5.63
N PHE A 528 -12.67 -15.55 -5.17
CA PHE A 528 -11.79 -16.67 -4.85
C PHE A 528 -12.55 -18.00 -4.67
N THR A 529 -11.79 -19.09 -4.65
CA THR A 529 -12.22 -20.44 -4.26
C THR A 529 -11.26 -20.99 -3.21
N LEU A 530 -11.81 -21.49 -2.10
CA LEU A 530 -11.08 -22.29 -1.10
C LEU A 530 -11.68 -23.70 -1.07
N SER A 531 -10.85 -24.74 -1.05
CA SER A 531 -11.32 -26.12 -0.88
C SER A 531 -10.30 -27.01 -0.21
N ALA A 532 -10.75 -27.94 0.62
CA ALA A 532 -9.90 -28.97 1.19
C ALA A 532 -10.60 -30.33 1.32
N MET A 533 -9.81 -31.39 1.23
CA MET A 533 -10.20 -32.76 1.57
C MET A 533 -9.96 -33.03 3.05
N VAL A 534 -11.04 -33.31 3.78
CA VAL A 534 -10.98 -33.58 5.22
C VAL A 534 -11.60 -34.93 5.54
N LYS A 535 -10.97 -35.68 6.44
CA LYS A 535 -11.58 -36.87 7.06
C LYS A 535 -11.71 -36.62 8.57
N PRO A 536 -12.90 -36.25 9.06
CA PRO A 536 -13.08 -36.00 10.48
C PRO A 536 -13.10 -37.30 11.29
N THR A 537 -12.44 -37.31 12.45
CA THR A 537 -12.51 -38.44 13.40
C THR A 537 -13.29 -38.10 14.68
N THR A 538 -13.84 -36.88 14.79
CA THR A 538 -14.60 -36.40 15.95
C THR A 538 -15.97 -35.85 15.54
N THR A 539 -16.86 -35.68 16.53
CA THR A 539 -18.19 -35.10 16.35
C THR A 539 -18.25 -33.59 16.59
N LYS A 540 -17.15 -32.93 16.92
CA LYS A 540 -17.16 -31.53 17.42
C LYS A 540 -16.94 -30.51 16.29
N GLN A 541 -17.38 -29.27 16.53
CA GLN A 541 -17.14 -28.15 15.61
C GLN A 541 -15.64 -27.93 15.37
N THR A 542 -15.28 -27.79 14.10
CA THR A 542 -13.91 -27.69 13.61
C THR A 542 -13.74 -26.49 12.71
N ARG A 543 -12.70 -25.68 12.94
CA ARG A 543 -12.26 -24.64 11.99
C ARG A 543 -11.29 -25.23 10.97
N LEU A 544 -11.70 -25.20 9.71
CA LEU A 544 -10.93 -25.71 8.58
C LEU A 544 -9.99 -24.65 8.03
N PHE A 545 -10.52 -23.52 7.57
CA PHE A 545 -9.73 -22.35 7.16
C PHE A 545 -10.00 -21.21 8.15
N SER A 546 -8.98 -20.54 8.67
CA SER A 546 -9.22 -19.39 9.56
C SER A 546 -8.03 -18.43 9.62
N ASN A 547 -8.31 -17.13 9.69
CA ASN A 547 -7.38 -16.12 10.19
C ASN A 547 -7.84 -15.49 11.53
N TYR A 548 -8.99 -15.94 12.07
CA TYR A 548 -9.57 -15.47 13.31
C TYR A 548 -8.72 -15.85 14.53
N ARG A 549 -8.48 -14.89 15.42
CA ARG A 549 -7.60 -15.03 16.60
C ARG A 549 -8.26 -15.75 17.79
N GLY A 550 -9.54 -16.12 17.70
CA GLY A 550 -10.23 -16.91 18.74
C GLY A 550 -10.88 -16.10 19.86
N SER A 551 -10.86 -14.77 19.82
CA SER A 551 -11.47 -13.91 20.84
C SER A 551 -12.19 -12.68 20.24
N GLY A 552 -13.38 -12.34 20.76
CA GLY A 552 -14.16 -11.18 20.32
C GLY A 552 -15.34 -11.53 19.40
N SER A 553 -15.92 -10.51 18.77
CA SER A 553 -16.88 -10.68 17.66
C SER A 553 -16.13 -10.71 16.34
N PHE A 554 -16.69 -11.38 15.32
CA PHE A 554 -16.10 -11.38 13.98
C PHE A 554 -16.08 -9.97 13.39
N VAL A 555 -14.93 -9.53 12.89
CA VAL A 555 -14.74 -8.19 12.31
C VAL A 555 -14.43 -8.23 10.82
N THR A 556 -14.40 -7.07 10.17
CA THR A 556 -13.99 -6.93 8.77
C THR A 556 -12.53 -7.37 8.60
N GLY A 557 -12.26 -8.19 7.57
CA GLY A 557 -10.93 -8.78 7.35
C GLY A 557 -10.66 -10.10 8.08
N GLU A 558 -11.68 -10.69 8.70
CA GLU A 558 -11.64 -12.07 9.19
C GLU A 558 -12.40 -13.01 8.25
N LEU A 559 -11.84 -14.19 8.03
CA LEU A 559 -12.35 -15.26 7.20
C LEU A 559 -12.28 -16.57 7.98
N ILE A 560 -13.40 -17.27 8.06
CA ILE A 560 -13.50 -18.60 8.67
C ILE A 560 -14.26 -19.51 7.70
N VAL A 561 -13.75 -20.72 7.48
CA VAL A 561 -14.50 -21.87 6.99
C VAL A 561 -14.45 -22.90 8.10
N ASP A 562 -15.60 -23.26 8.66
CA ASP A 562 -15.71 -24.25 9.73
C ASP A 562 -16.85 -25.24 9.45
N PHE A 563 -16.84 -26.40 10.10
CA PHE A 563 -17.89 -27.40 9.99
C PHE A 563 -18.15 -28.08 11.35
N ASP A 564 -19.36 -28.56 11.60
CA ASP A 564 -19.73 -29.28 12.83
C ASP A 564 -20.42 -30.61 12.49
N PRO A 565 -19.70 -31.74 12.62
CA PRO A 565 -20.24 -33.07 12.36
C PRO A 565 -21.43 -33.48 13.23
N SER A 566 -21.56 -32.95 14.45
CA SER A 566 -22.69 -33.25 15.35
C SER A 566 -23.93 -32.42 15.04
N GLY A 567 -23.76 -31.29 14.37
CA GLY A 567 -24.81 -30.30 14.20
C GLY A 567 -25.18 -29.51 15.47
N GLN A 568 -24.45 -29.67 16.58
CA GLN A 568 -24.83 -29.10 17.89
C GLN A 568 -24.52 -27.61 18.01
N SER A 569 -23.37 -27.16 17.52
CA SER A 569 -22.92 -25.76 17.56
C SER A 569 -23.33 -24.99 16.31
N MET A 570 -23.39 -25.68 15.17
CA MET A 570 -23.94 -25.16 13.92
C MET A 570 -24.34 -26.30 12.98
N GLN A 571 -25.23 -26.02 12.03
CA GLN A 571 -25.60 -27.01 11.02
C GLN A 571 -24.54 -27.10 9.92
N GLY A 572 -24.00 -28.29 9.69
CA GLY A 572 -23.13 -28.58 8.54
C GLY A 572 -21.87 -27.71 8.49
N CYS A 573 -21.67 -27.03 7.36
CA CYS A 573 -20.54 -26.14 7.10
C CYS A 573 -20.96 -24.67 7.21
N ARG A 574 -20.02 -23.82 7.63
CA ARG A 574 -20.18 -22.38 7.68
C ARG A 574 -18.98 -21.66 7.09
N PHE A 575 -19.27 -20.54 6.46
CA PHE A 575 -18.30 -19.57 5.98
C PHE A 575 -18.61 -18.20 6.55
N ILE A 576 -17.59 -17.54 7.07
CA ILE A 576 -17.63 -16.18 7.59
C ILE A 576 -16.64 -15.34 6.80
N VAL A 577 -17.08 -14.17 6.35
CA VAL A 577 -16.22 -13.16 5.73
C VAL A 577 -16.78 -11.77 6.00
N ASN A 578 -15.91 -10.80 6.29
CA ASN A 578 -16.29 -9.41 6.51
C ASN A 578 -17.41 -9.24 7.57
N GLY A 579 -17.35 -10.01 8.66
CA GLY A 579 -18.36 -10.00 9.72
C GLY A 579 -19.71 -10.64 9.36
N GLN A 580 -19.86 -11.21 8.16
CA GLN A 580 -21.10 -11.84 7.68
C GLN A 580 -20.93 -13.35 7.53
N SER A 581 -22.01 -14.12 7.72
CA SER A 581 -21.96 -15.59 7.66
C SER A 581 -22.96 -16.23 6.68
N VAL A 582 -22.54 -17.38 6.16
CA VAL A 582 -23.33 -18.33 5.37
C VAL A 582 -23.16 -19.70 6.01
N THR A 583 -24.25 -20.39 6.31
CA THR A 583 -24.25 -21.71 6.94
C THR A 583 -25.12 -22.66 6.11
N SER A 584 -24.72 -23.92 5.96
CA SER A 584 -25.49 -24.95 5.27
C SER A 584 -26.53 -25.61 6.19
N GLY A 585 -27.39 -26.46 5.61
CA GLY A 585 -28.14 -27.44 6.40
C GLY A 585 -27.25 -28.55 6.97
N PRO A 586 -27.83 -29.54 7.68
CA PRO A 586 -27.09 -30.68 8.23
C PRO A 586 -26.41 -31.51 7.14
N LEU A 587 -25.19 -31.97 7.42
CA LEU A 587 -24.37 -32.79 6.51
C LEU A 587 -23.80 -33.98 7.28
N ASN A 588 -23.54 -35.10 6.59
CA ASN A 588 -22.97 -36.29 7.20
C ASN A 588 -21.46 -36.34 6.97
N PHE A 589 -20.68 -36.15 8.03
CA PHE A 589 -19.22 -36.13 7.97
C PHE A 589 -18.54 -37.37 8.57
N ILE A 590 -19.28 -38.21 9.30
CA ILE A 590 -18.71 -39.30 10.12
C ILE A 590 -19.07 -40.64 9.49
N ASP A 591 -18.63 -40.85 8.25
CA ASP A 591 -18.78 -42.12 7.54
C ASP A 591 -17.43 -42.84 7.30
N GLY A 592 -16.35 -42.29 7.87
CA GLY A 592 -14.99 -42.81 7.74
C GLY A 592 -14.30 -42.49 6.41
N LYS A 593 -14.87 -41.62 5.56
CA LYS A 593 -14.30 -41.21 4.28
C LYS A 593 -13.75 -39.79 4.32
N TYR A 594 -13.06 -39.42 3.24
CA TYR A 594 -12.71 -38.03 2.97
C TYR A 594 -13.90 -37.33 2.33
N HIS A 595 -14.19 -36.14 2.84
CA HIS A 595 -15.19 -35.24 2.29
C HIS A 595 -14.53 -33.98 1.74
N GLN A 596 -15.03 -33.50 0.60
CA GLN A 596 -14.69 -32.20 0.06
C GLN A 596 -15.52 -31.13 0.73
N ILE A 597 -14.86 -30.14 1.34
CA ILE A 597 -15.49 -28.88 1.72
C ILE A 597 -14.92 -27.79 0.81
N ALA A 598 -15.79 -27.03 0.16
CA ALA A 598 -15.37 -25.90 -0.67
C ALA A 598 -16.27 -24.68 -0.48
N VAL A 599 -15.70 -23.50 -0.72
CA VAL A 599 -16.43 -22.24 -0.81
C VAL A 599 -15.95 -21.45 -2.03
N THR A 600 -16.89 -20.87 -2.76
CA THR A 600 -16.61 -19.82 -3.75
C THR A 600 -17.17 -18.50 -3.26
N TYR A 601 -16.42 -17.44 -3.50
CA TYR A 601 -16.80 -16.05 -3.21
C TYR A 601 -16.65 -15.24 -4.49
N ASP A 602 -17.71 -14.57 -4.94
CA ASP A 602 -17.72 -13.73 -6.15
C ASP A 602 -18.47 -12.42 -5.88
N TYR A 603 -17.75 -11.35 -5.50
CA TYR A 603 -18.34 -10.05 -5.16
C TYR A 603 -19.54 -10.17 -4.20
N GLY A 604 -19.37 -10.92 -3.12
CA GLY A 604 -20.42 -11.16 -2.12
C GLY A 604 -21.32 -12.36 -2.42
N LYS A 605 -21.35 -12.90 -3.64
CA LYS A 605 -22.04 -14.16 -3.91
C LYS A 605 -21.23 -15.32 -3.35
N VAL A 606 -21.79 -16.04 -2.39
CA VAL A 606 -21.18 -17.19 -1.74
C VAL A 606 -21.88 -18.47 -2.16
N VAL A 607 -21.10 -19.50 -2.50
CA VAL A 607 -21.60 -20.88 -2.62
C VAL A 607 -20.74 -21.80 -1.75
N LEU A 608 -21.37 -22.51 -0.81
CA LEU A 608 -20.76 -23.61 -0.06
C LEU A 608 -21.01 -24.93 -0.80
N TYR A 609 -19.98 -25.75 -0.92
CA TYR A 609 -20.06 -27.10 -1.50
C TYR A 609 -19.64 -28.16 -0.49
N PHE A 610 -20.32 -29.31 -0.55
CA PHE A 610 -19.97 -30.53 0.14
C PHE A 610 -19.98 -31.69 -0.87
N ASP A 611 -18.86 -32.39 -1.01
CA ASP A 611 -18.68 -33.48 -1.98
C ASP A 611 -19.14 -33.10 -3.40
N GLY A 612 -18.76 -31.89 -3.84
CA GLY A 612 -19.11 -31.33 -5.15
C GLY A 612 -20.54 -30.79 -5.29
N ASN A 613 -21.40 -30.97 -4.29
CA ASN A 613 -22.79 -30.51 -4.32
C ASN A 613 -22.93 -29.16 -3.60
N PRO A 614 -23.64 -28.16 -4.18
CA PRO A 614 -23.90 -26.91 -3.48
C PRO A 614 -24.87 -27.16 -2.31
N VAL A 615 -24.45 -26.79 -1.11
CA VAL A 615 -25.20 -27.00 0.15
C VAL A 615 -25.67 -25.69 0.79
N ALA A 616 -25.15 -24.55 0.35
CA ALA A 616 -25.69 -23.22 0.65
C ALA A 616 -25.33 -22.23 -0.45
N VAL A 617 -26.23 -21.29 -0.73
CA VAL A 617 -25.99 -20.14 -1.63
C VAL A 617 -26.54 -18.89 -0.96
N LYS A 618 -25.74 -17.83 -0.86
CA LYS A 618 -26.18 -16.56 -0.26
C LYS A 618 -25.45 -15.38 -0.87
N GLN A 619 -26.15 -14.26 -1.05
CA GLN A 619 -25.54 -12.98 -1.36
C GLN A 619 -25.24 -12.23 -0.07
N LEU A 620 -23.99 -11.82 0.10
CA LEU A 620 -23.49 -10.97 1.16
C LEU A 620 -23.17 -9.58 0.61
N ASP A 621 -22.99 -8.60 1.49
CA ASP A 621 -22.45 -7.29 1.10
C ASP A 621 -21.04 -7.48 0.52
N ALA A 622 -20.79 -6.91 -0.65
CA ALA A 622 -19.55 -7.08 -1.39
C ALA A 622 -18.38 -6.39 -0.71
N GLY A 623 -17.24 -7.10 -0.60
CA GLY A 623 -15.98 -6.55 -0.11
C GLY A 623 -14.83 -7.51 -0.40
N ALA A 624 -13.61 -7.00 -0.57
CA ALA A 624 -12.46 -7.87 -0.74
C ALA A 624 -12.09 -8.57 0.57
N ALA A 625 -11.70 -9.84 0.50
CA ALA A 625 -11.21 -10.58 1.65
C ALA A 625 -9.70 -10.31 1.84
N HIS A 626 -9.38 -9.46 2.82
CA HIS A 626 -8.02 -9.23 3.29
C HIS A 626 -7.77 -10.07 4.54
N LEU A 627 -6.64 -10.78 4.59
CA LEU A 627 -6.29 -11.62 5.73
C LEU A 627 -5.27 -10.89 6.60
N TYR A 628 -5.72 -10.29 7.71
CA TYR A 628 -4.84 -9.56 8.63
C TYR A 628 -4.00 -10.52 9.51
N SER A 629 -2.67 -10.41 9.46
CA SER A 629 -1.76 -11.03 10.43
C SER A 629 -0.52 -10.16 10.64
N ASP A 630 -0.24 -9.76 11.87
CA ASP A 630 0.91 -8.92 12.30
C ASP A 630 2.19 -9.75 12.56
N ARG A 631 2.26 -10.98 12.03
CA ARG A 631 3.27 -12.01 12.34
C ARG A 631 3.33 -12.47 13.81
N SER A 632 2.59 -11.87 14.74
CA SER A 632 2.53 -12.34 16.14
C SER A 632 2.03 -13.79 16.22
N VAL A 633 1.17 -14.17 15.28
CA VAL A 633 0.63 -15.53 15.16
C VAL A 633 1.70 -16.53 14.70
N LYS A 634 2.58 -16.17 13.75
CA LYS A 634 3.74 -17.01 13.39
C LYS A 634 4.66 -17.22 14.59
N ALA A 635 4.98 -16.14 15.31
CA ALA A 635 5.76 -16.22 16.54
C ALA A 635 5.09 -17.08 17.63
N TYR A 636 3.76 -17.16 17.62
CA TYR A 636 2.97 -18.03 18.49
C TYR A 636 3.01 -19.51 18.05
N PHE A 637 3.02 -19.81 16.74
CA PHE A 637 3.20 -21.18 16.20
C PHE A 637 4.60 -21.76 16.45
N ASP A 638 5.61 -20.89 16.55
CA ASP A 638 6.99 -21.29 16.85
C ASP A 638 7.20 -21.58 18.35
N LEU A 639 6.18 -21.42 19.21
CA LEU A 639 6.24 -21.76 20.64
C LEU A 639 6.13 -23.28 20.86
N PRO A 640 6.93 -23.86 21.77
CA PRO A 640 6.91 -25.31 22.06
C PRO A 640 5.55 -25.86 22.52
N ASP A 641 4.70 -25.00 23.11
CA ASP A 641 3.45 -25.36 23.77
C ASP A 641 2.21 -24.71 23.11
N ALA A 642 2.33 -24.28 21.84
CA ALA A 642 1.26 -23.58 21.14
C ALA A 642 0.01 -24.48 20.98
N LEU A 643 -1.09 -24.09 21.62
CA LEU A 643 -2.39 -24.76 21.48
C LEU A 643 -3.13 -24.20 20.24
N HIS A 644 -3.46 -25.04 19.26
CA HIS A 644 -4.09 -24.62 18.00
C HIS A 644 -5.62 -24.77 18.03
N GLU A 645 -6.35 -24.00 17.21
CA GLU A 645 -7.82 -24.11 17.02
C GLU A 645 -8.25 -24.24 15.53
N VAL A 646 -7.31 -24.43 14.58
CA VAL A 646 -7.59 -24.48 13.12
C VAL A 646 -6.71 -25.49 12.36
N GLY A 647 -7.24 -26.13 11.31
CA GLY A 647 -6.50 -27.05 10.44
C GLY A 647 -5.67 -26.39 9.31
N ILE A 648 -6.11 -25.25 8.77
CA ILE A 648 -5.44 -24.48 7.71
C ILE A 648 -5.49 -22.98 8.06
N TYR A 649 -4.34 -22.34 8.23
CA TYR A 649 -4.26 -20.95 8.66
C TYR A 649 -4.08 -19.98 7.48
N LEU A 650 -4.90 -18.94 7.45
CA LEU A 650 -4.87 -17.88 6.45
C LEU A 650 -4.14 -16.66 7.04
N GLY A 651 -2.93 -16.34 6.57
CA GLY A 651 -2.09 -15.30 7.19
C GLY A 651 -1.41 -14.36 6.21
N ASN A 652 -0.22 -13.86 6.57
CA ASN A 652 0.65 -13.10 5.66
C ASN A 652 1.04 -13.89 4.41
N ASP A 653 0.82 -15.19 4.45
CA ASP A 653 0.77 -16.19 3.38
C ASP A 653 -0.07 -17.37 3.96
N LEU A 654 -0.59 -18.26 3.13
CA LEU A 654 -1.43 -19.37 3.58
C LEU A 654 -0.50 -20.46 4.09
N VAL A 655 -0.64 -20.81 5.37
CA VAL A 655 0.15 -21.86 6.00
C VAL A 655 -0.73 -23.10 6.16
N ILE A 656 -0.35 -24.17 5.46
CA ILE A 656 -1.02 -25.46 5.54
C ILE A 656 -0.27 -26.34 6.56
N GLY A 657 -0.90 -26.69 7.69
CA GLY A 657 -0.38 -27.72 8.60
C GLY A 657 -0.85 -27.65 10.07
N GLY A 658 -1.20 -28.82 10.62
CA GLY A 658 -1.03 -29.18 12.03
C GLY A 658 0.38 -29.75 12.27
N ASP A 659 0.64 -30.50 13.34
CA ASP A 659 1.99 -30.89 13.77
C ASP A 659 2.80 -31.68 12.71
N ARG A 660 4.08 -31.99 13.03
CA ARG A 660 5.05 -32.64 12.12
C ARG A 660 4.59 -34.00 11.53
N THR A 661 3.49 -34.56 12.00
CA THR A 661 2.93 -35.85 11.55
C THR A 661 1.76 -35.72 10.56
N GLY A 662 1.24 -34.51 10.31
CA GLY A 662 0.10 -34.27 9.42
C GLY A 662 -1.27 -34.39 10.09
N ASN A 663 -1.29 -34.67 11.39
CA ASN A 663 -2.47 -34.56 12.23
C ASN A 663 -2.70 -33.08 12.57
N PHE A 664 -3.96 -32.65 12.60
CA PHE A 664 -4.32 -31.35 13.16
C PHE A 664 -5.19 -31.53 14.40
N THR A 665 -4.81 -30.87 15.49
CA THR A 665 -5.51 -30.91 16.77
C THR A 665 -5.98 -29.52 17.15
N THR A 666 -7.27 -29.38 17.47
CA THR A 666 -7.87 -28.10 17.89
C THR A 666 -8.25 -28.14 19.37
N TYR A 667 -8.05 -27.07 20.17
CA TYR A 667 -8.38 -27.01 21.60
C TYR A 667 -9.39 -25.88 21.92
N ARG A 668 -10.00 -25.88 23.12
CA ARG A 668 -10.76 -24.75 23.67
C ARG A 668 -9.97 -24.16 24.85
N HIS A 669 -9.78 -22.84 24.89
CA HIS A 669 -8.97 -22.08 25.86
C HIS A 669 -9.34 -22.24 27.37
N MET A 670 -10.13 -23.24 27.79
CA MET A 670 -10.68 -23.30 29.15
C MET A 670 -10.57 -24.66 29.87
N SER A 671 -9.84 -25.66 29.36
CA SER A 671 -9.68 -26.94 30.08
C SER A 671 -8.26 -27.52 29.96
N LYS A 672 -7.74 -28.02 31.09
CA LYS A 672 -6.40 -28.62 31.24
C LYS A 672 -6.38 -30.15 31.04
N SER A 673 -7.47 -30.79 30.63
CA SER A 673 -7.49 -32.23 30.35
C SER A 673 -7.25 -32.53 28.87
N ALA A 674 -6.39 -33.50 28.58
CA ALA A 674 -6.05 -33.93 27.22
C ALA A 674 -7.25 -34.53 26.45
N ASP A 675 -8.33 -34.90 27.14
CA ASP A 675 -9.55 -35.50 26.56
C ASP A 675 -10.50 -34.48 25.89
N GLU A 676 -10.14 -33.18 25.86
CA GLU A 676 -11.01 -32.11 25.35
C GLU A 676 -10.64 -31.55 23.97
N ALA A 677 -9.79 -32.22 23.20
CA ALA A 677 -9.53 -31.83 21.81
C ALA A 677 -10.86 -31.69 21.00
N LEU A 678 -10.98 -30.60 20.25
CA LEU A 678 -12.07 -30.27 19.33
C LEU A 678 -11.96 -31.04 18.01
N MET A 679 -10.76 -31.52 17.63
CA MET A 679 -10.57 -32.41 16.48
C MET A 679 -9.24 -33.19 16.54
N GLU A 680 -9.25 -34.42 16.04
CA GLU A 680 -8.12 -35.09 15.38
C GLU A 680 -8.58 -35.38 13.94
N GLY A 681 -7.69 -35.36 12.96
CA GLY A 681 -8.05 -35.70 11.58
C GLY A 681 -6.94 -35.46 10.59
N VAL A 682 -7.19 -35.85 9.34
CA VAL A 682 -6.21 -35.79 8.24
C VAL A 682 -6.70 -34.88 7.13
N ILE A 683 -5.83 -33.99 6.68
CA ILE A 683 -6.02 -33.15 5.48
C ILE A 683 -5.19 -33.77 4.35
N LYS A 684 -5.85 -34.11 3.25
CA LYS A 684 -5.18 -34.79 2.12
C LYS A 684 -4.76 -33.83 1.00
N ASP A 685 -5.67 -32.94 0.60
CA ASP A 685 -5.50 -32.05 -0.54
C ASP A 685 -6.07 -30.66 -0.18
N VAL A 686 -5.39 -29.59 -0.59
CA VAL A 686 -5.85 -28.20 -0.40
C VAL A 686 -5.77 -27.46 -1.74
N LEU A 687 -6.84 -26.75 -2.09
CA LEU A 687 -6.97 -25.93 -3.30
C LEU A 687 -7.30 -24.48 -2.91
N VAL A 688 -6.48 -23.55 -3.38
CA VAL A 688 -6.72 -22.11 -3.23
C VAL A 688 -6.48 -21.38 -4.55
N THR A 689 -7.42 -20.51 -4.93
CA THR A 689 -7.32 -19.67 -6.14
C THR A 689 -8.14 -18.39 -5.98
N THR A 690 -7.75 -17.32 -6.69
CA THR A 690 -8.51 -16.07 -6.86
C THR A 690 -9.56 -16.16 -7.98
N GLU A 691 -9.68 -17.32 -8.63
CA GLU A 691 -10.75 -17.62 -9.57
C GLU A 691 -11.98 -18.18 -8.86
N VAL A 692 -13.14 -17.99 -9.47
CA VAL A 692 -14.41 -18.62 -9.06
C VAL A 692 -14.57 -19.88 -9.90
N LEU A 693 -14.37 -21.04 -9.28
CA LEU A 693 -14.45 -22.32 -9.96
C LEU A 693 -15.85 -22.93 -9.83
N SER A 694 -16.32 -23.61 -10.88
CA SER A 694 -17.50 -24.48 -10.80
C SER A 694 -17.18 -25.76 -10.01
N SER A 695 -18.19 -26.45 -9.50
CA SER A 695 -17.99 -27.73 -8.80
C SER A 695 -17.25 -28.76 -9.66
N GLN A 696 -17.55 -28.82 -10.97
CA GLN A 696 -16.83 -29.67 -11.92
C GLN A 696 -15.37 -29.26 -12.08
N GLN A 697 -15.06 -27.96 -12.12
CA GLN A 697 -13.68 -27.47 -12.21
C GLN A 697 -12.90 -27.78 -10.93
N ILE A 698 -13.53 -27.64 -9.75
CA ILE A 698 -12.91 -28.01 -8.46
C ILE A 698 -12.57 -29.51 -8.45
N LEU A 699 -13.53 -30.37 -8.81
CA LEU A 699 -13.32 -31.83 -8.89
C LEU A 699 -12.25 -32.21 -9.93
N GLN A 700 -12.27 -31.58 -11.11
CA GLN A 700 -11.30 -31.84 -12.18
C GLN A 700 -9.87 -31.48 -11.74
N ARG A 701 -9.70 -30.38 -11.00
CA ARG A 701 -8.39 -29.96 -10.45
C ARG A 701 -7.84 -30.96 -9.43
N TRP A 702 -8.71 -31.73 -8.77
CA TRP A 702 -8.31 -32.75 -7.82
C TRP A 702 -7.96 -34.07 -8.49
N HIS A 703 -8.71 -34.47 -9.53
CA HIS A 703 -8.50 -35.75 -10.23
C HIS A 703 -7.42 -35.72 -11.32
N ASN A 704 -7.11 -34.56 -11.90
CA ASN A 704 -6.06 -34.47 -12.92
C ASN A 704 -4.67 -34.35 -12.26
N THR A 705 -3.81 -35.33 -12.53
CA THR A 705 -2.35 -35.24 -12.43
C THR A 705 -1.84 -34.28 -13.49
N LEU A 706 -1.98 -32.96 -13.28
CA LEU A 706 -1.13 -32.03 -14.00
C LEU A 706 0.30 -32.20 -13.47
N PRO A 707 1.30 -32.51 -14.32
CA PRO A 707 2.69 -32.40 -13.93
C PRO A 707 2.95 -30.92 -13.65
N LEU A 708 3.55 -30.66 -12.48
CA LEU A 708 4.05 -29.35 -12.07
C LEU A 708 5.05 -28.80 -13.09
#